data_AF-A0A518F176-F1
#
_entry.id   AF-A0A518F176-F1
#
_cell.length_a   1.000
_cell.length_b   1.000
_cell.length_c   1.000
_cell.angle_alpha   90.00
_cell.angle_beta   90.00
_cell.angle_gamma   90.00
#
_symmetry.space_group_name_H-M   'P 1'
#
loop_
_entity.id
_entity.type
_entity.pdbx_description
1 polymer ?
#
loop_
_entity_poly.entity_id
_entity_poly.type
_entity_poly.pdbx_seq_one_letter_code
_entity_poly.pdbx_strand_id
1 'polypeptide(L)'
;MTTESETTSKSIVLGIFPLGLALGGLLAAARALLAGFGHAPGLSEAAVSYRVLAIAERWPEMLAEALIAGVVCSLVLMFASEARPRRASTTAIAFLVTLLAAGAYLTGYPEPLPGIGVAAIGAAVGVTLIAFGLSRIPFTGVVPLVVGLGIGLGLPFAAASHVKNSQEGMPVRRILVDLVATRMAAEAGEKGMDFLEVVSQRPDAPVTTAVLTPIVDLHADTGDKPTLILPPPATVRFVVPADASGARFQAAVDIDLSSIDSLPGGPGGLESLPVTYRVRVDGQVAWETTFEHERVRPPWNVDHMQWRHVEVDGQRGVPVEPGQTVQLETELAGGLDPAAFTKEQLKLGFGGAFLVQDLRQPRRVPTPHAPNVIYVVVDTQRLDRLGCYGYPKDTTPHIDRFAEESIVFEDAYTTSSWTWPSTGSLLTSLPPDAHGVKSNASCTLAQSLTTIAEALQGRGYTTAAFVGNPIVSSTRYFDQGFETFDETRSEFRMSDELMPAALDWLETHAPLRFFLYLHLVDPHTPHRPSPTQMERLGLGPAPENWPEGGLDGIRRPSANDPGTEITPELVQYANDLYDTSVATTDMWFGRLLEKIDELGLDDRTIIVLTSDHGEELLDRGFRGHGHTVFPELVRSPLIFHVPGADPGRRMGVVSNRHVPTTIAALCDVALPGFDRPIDILNETLPDEALFETTKGEWSPQYPRNEQLFGLRSGSHTTQWRYSDLPVEEVPRSDLRYFDDRSDPAARSNVVTVSEAEARAAAERIREIVGSAREQKPTGIAGVGSGGTSTLQQIGYVGKDDDATEDPKPDEPKPEDPRPEEKKR
;
A
#
# COMPACT_ATOMS: atom_id res chain seq x y z
N MET A 1 41.60 -2.89 65.32
CA MET A 1 42.16 -4.18 64.82
C MET A 1 40.99 -5.00 64.31
N THR A 2 41.15 -5.54 63.10
CA THR A 2 40.37 -6.63 62.46
C THR A 2 38.88 -6.38 62.16
N THR A 3 38.68 -5.76 60.99
CA THR A 3 37.81 -6.13 59.85
C THR A 3 36.50 -6.87 60.09
N GLU A 4 35.43 -6.18 59.71
CA GLU A 4 34.02 -6.58 59.58
C GLU A 4 33.71 -7.42 58.32
N SER A 5 32.55 -8.10 58.42
CA SER A 5 31.57 -8.54 57.42
C SER A 5 32.05 -9.30 56.18
N GLU A 6 31.80 -10.61 56.12
CA GLU A 6 30.53 -11.26 55.71
C GLU A 6 30.29 -11.25 54.19
N THR A 7 30.55 -12.43 53.60
CA THR A 7 29.69 -13.11 52.62
C THR A 7 29.03 -12.23 51.58
N THR A 8 29.72 -12.02 50.45
CA THR A 8 29.24 -12.23 49.06
C THR A 8 30.36 -11.82 48.11
N SER A 9 31.25 -12.74 47.71
CA SER A 9 32.11 -12.58 46.52
C SER A 9 33.00 -13.81 46.33
N LYS A 10 32.45 -14.86 45.71
CA LYS A 10 33.26 -15.92 45.08
C LYS A 10 32.87 -16.23 43.63
N SER A 11 32.00 -15.42 43.03
CA SER A 11 31.58 -15.59 41.63
C SER A 11 32.23 -14.59 40.66
N ILE A 12 33.09 -13.68 41.13
CA ILE A 12 33.65 -12.60 40.31
C ILE A 12 35.04 -12.94 39.72
N VAL A 13 35.75 -13.97 40.20
CA VAL A 13 37.14 -14.24 39.78
C VAL A 13 37.25 -15.18 38.55
N LEU A 14 36.18 -15.84 38.11
CA LEU A 14 36.19 -16.69 36.91
C LEU A 14 35.67 -16.00 35.62
N GLY A 15 35.16 -14.77 35.71
CA GLY A 15 34.69 -13.99 34.55
C GLY A 15 35.71 -12.99 33.98
N ILE A 16 36.77 -12.67 34.72
CA ILE A 16 37.70 -11.58 34.34
C ILE A 16 38.84 -12.07 33.42
N PHE A 17 39.17 -13.37 33.46
CA PHE A 17 40.25 -13.94 32.65
C PHE A 17 39.90 -14.09 31.15
N PRO A 18 38.68 -14.52 30.75
CA PRO A 18 38.26 -14.56 29.34
C PRO A 18 38.06 -13.15 28.75
N LEU A 19 37.55 -12.22 29.57
CA LEU A 19 37.30 -10.84 29.15
C LEU A 19 38.60 -10.09 28.84
N GLY A 20 39.66 -10.31 29.63
CA GLY A 20 40.98 -9.72 29.40
C GLY A 20 41.68 -10.22 28.13
N LEU A 21 41.47 -11.49 27.77
CA LEU A 21 41.97 -12.08 26.51
C LEU A 21 41.17 -11.59 25.30
N ALA A 22 39.85 -11.47 25.43
CA ALA A 22 38.97 -10.94 24.38
C ALA A 22 39.24 -9.45 24.09
N LEU A 23 39.41 -8.64 25.13
CA LEU A 23 39.76 -7.21 25.00
C LEU A 23 41.15 -7.03 24.39
N GLY A 24 42.12 -7.89 24.79
CA GLY A 24 43.47 -7.89 24.23
C GLY A 24 43.51 -8.26 22.74
N GLY A 25 42.68 -9.20 22.30
CA GLY A 25 42.53 -9.58 20.89
C GLY A 25 41.87 -8.49 20.05
N LEU A 26 40.82 -7.84 20.56
CA LEU A 26 40.14 -6.73 19.89
C LEU A 26 41.03 -5.49 19.76
N LEU A 27 41.81 -5.16 20.79
CA LEU A 27 42.80 -4.06 20.75
C LEU A 27 43.94 -4.35 19.78
N ALA A 28 44.38 -5.61 19.65
CA ALA A 28 45.39 -6.00 18.68
C ALA A 28 44.87 -5.93 17.22
N ALA A 29 43.64 -6.37 16.98
CA ALA A 29 42.97 -6.27 15.68
C ALA A 29 42.69 -4.81 15.27
N ALA A 30 42.23 -3.98 16.21
CA ALA A 30 42.03 -2.55 16.00
C ALA A 30 43.34 -1.81 15.72
N ARG A 31 44.45 -2.17 16.40
CA ARG A 31 45.79 -1.65 16.10
C ARG A 31 46.30 -2.05 14.73
N ALA A 32 46.02 -3.28 14.28
CA ALA A 32 46.39 -3.75 12.94
C ALA A 32 45.60 -3.03 11.83
N LEU A 33 44.31 -2.76 12.07
CA LEU A 33 43.46 -1.95 11.18
C LEU A 33 43.93 -0.48 11.10
N LEU A 34 44.24 0.15 12.24
CA LEU A 34 44.76 1.52 12.31
C LEU A 34 46.17 1.68 11.73
N ALA A 35 46.99 0.63 11.75
CA ALA A 35 48.30 0.63 11.09
C ALA A 35 48.22 0.43 9.56
N GLY A 36 47.13 -0.16 9.06
CA GLY A 36 46.86 -0.34 7.63
C GLY A 36 46.27 0.90 6.95
N PHE A 37 45.52 1.72 7.69
CA PHE A 37 45.03 3.02 7.23
C PHE A 37 46.00 4.12 7.68
N GLY A 38 46.91 4.53 6.81
CA GLY A 38 47.79 5.66 7.06
C GLY A 38 47.01 6.90 7.51
N HIS A 39 47.31 7.38 8.73
CA HIS A 39 46.98 8.70 9.30
C HIS A 39 45.54 9.21 9.05
N ALA A 40 44.60 8.78 9.90
CA ALA A 40 43.41 9.58 10.22
C ALA A 40 43.61 10.23 11.60
N PRO A 41 43.82 11.56 11.71
CA PRO A 41 43.95 12.23 12.99
C PRO A 41 42.57 12.49 13.59
N GLY A 42 42.29 11.99 14.80
CA GLY A 42 41.16 12.50 15.60
C GLY A 42 40.45 11.54 16.57
N LEU A 43 40.68 10.23 16.52
CA LEU A 43 39.98 9.29 17.42
C LEU A 43 40.87 8.88 18.59
N SER A 44 40.52 9.30 19.81
CA SER A 44 41.21 8.87 21.03
C SER A 44 40.77 7.46 21.44
N GLU A 45 41.69 6.68 22.03
CA GLU A 45 41.50 5.29 22.50
C GLU A 45 40.27 5.11 23.41
N ALA A 46 39.83 6.20 24.07
CA ALA A 46 38.63 6.23 24.92
C ALA A 46 37.31 6.18 24.13
N ALA A 47 37.25 6.78 22.92
CA ALA A 47 36.03 6.85 22.12
C ALA A 47 35.66 5.49 21.49
N VAL A 48 36.67 4.70 21.14
CA VAL A 48 36.49 3.33 20.59
C VAL A 48 36.02 2.37 21.68
N SER A 49 36.61 2.46 22.87
CA SER A 49 36.23 1.61 24.01
C SER A 49 34.79 1.87 24.48
N TYR A 50 34.33 3.13 24.44
CA TYR A 50 32.96 3.50 24.82
C TYR A 50 31.91 3.01 23.81
N ARG A 51 32.20 3.09 22.50
CA ARG A 51 31.26 2.61 21.46
C ARG A 51 31.13 1.08 21.43
N VAL A 52 32.20 0.34 21.72
CA VAL A 52 32.16 -1.13 21.81
C VAL A 52 31.33 -1.59 23.02
N LEU A 53 31.45 -0.89 24.16
CA LEU A 53 30.63 -1.16 25.35
C LEU A 53 29.15 -0.82 25.12
N ALA A 54 28.84 0.28 24.42
CA ALA A 54 27.47 0.66 24.08
C ALA A 54 26.77 -0.32 23.10
N ILE A 55 27.54 -0.97 22.21
CA ILE A 55 27.03 -2.03 21.32
C ILE A 55 26.79 -3.32 22.12
N ALA A 56 27.66 -3.62 23.10
CA ALA A 56 27.54 -4.81 23.94
C ALA A 56 26.33 -4.78 24.89
N GLU A 57 25.92 -3.60 25.37
CA GLU A 57 24.71 -3.44 26.19
C GLU A 57 23.41 -3.57 25.38
N ARG A 58 23.45 -3.23 24.09
CA ARG A 58 22.24 -3.11 23.26
C ARG A 58 21.95 -4.37 22.43
N TRP A 59 22.96 -5.21 22.15
CA TRP A 59 22.83 -6.40 21.28
C TRP A 59 23.75 -7.57 21.74
N PRO A 60 23.38 -8.31 22.80
CA PRO A 60 24.23 -9.38 23.36
C PRO A 60 24.45 -10.58 22.41
N GLU A 61 23.52 -10.84 21.49
CA GLU A 61 23.65 -11.92 20.48
C GLU A 61 24.70 -11.59 19.41
N MET A 62 24.75 -10.33 18.98
CA MET A 62 25.75 -9.84 18.02
C MET A 62 27.18 -9.87 18.62
N LEU A 63 27.30 -9.68 19.94
CA LEU A 63 28.56 -9.84 20.67
C LEU A 63 29.01 -11.31 20.72
N ALA A 64 28.06 -12.24 20.89
CA ALA A 64 28.34 -13.68 20.86
C ALA A 64 28.79 -14.12 19.45
N GLU A 65 28.15 -13.61 18.39
CA GLU A 65 28.52 -13.87 17.00
C GLU A 65 29.89 -13.27 16.64
N ALA A 66 30.18 -12.04 17.08
CA ALA A 66 31.47 -11.40 16.90
C ALA A 66 32.59 -12.10 17.71
N LEU A 67 32.29 -12.61 18.91
CA LEU A 67 33.21 -13.42 19.70
C LEU A 67 33.49 -14.77 19.04
N ILE A 68 32.48 -15.42 18.47
CA ILE A 68 32.63 -16.67 17.71
C ILE A 68 33.49 -16.41 16.46
N ALA A 69 33.21 -15.36 15.70
CA ALA A 69 34.01 -14.95 14.55
C ALA A 69 35.47 -14.62 14.93
N GLY A 70 35.67 -13.94 16.06
CA GLY A 70 37.00 -13.60 16.60
C GLY A 70 37.80 -14.82 17.08
N VAL A 71 37.14 -15.80 17.71
CA VAL A 71 37.74 -17.07 18.12
C VAL A 71 38.09 -17.92 16.90
N VAL A 72 37.21 -17.98 15.89
CA VAL A 72 37.46 -18.69 14.62
C VAL A 72 38.63 -18.06 13.87
N CYS A 73 38.68 -16.72 13.75
CA CYS A 73 39.80 -16.01 13.13
C CYS A 73 41.13 -16.25 13.87
N SER A 74 41.11 -16.28 15.20
CA SER A 74 42.30 -16.51 16.02
C SER A 74 42.81 -17.96 15.91
N LEU A 75 41.91 -18.94 15.85
CA LEU A 75 42.25 -20.35 15.59
C LEU A 75 42.82 -20.53 14.17
N VAL A 76 42.25 -19.87 13.16
CA VAL A 76 42.74 -19.93 11.77
C VAL A 76 44.12 -19.27 11.62
N LEU A 77 44.37 -18.12 12.28
CA LEU A 77 45.68 -17.47 12.29
C LEU A 77 46.74 -18.31 13.02
N MET A 78 46.34 -18.99 14.09
CA MET A 78 47.21 -19.91 14.83
C MET A 78 47.62 -21.11 13.94
N PHE A 79 46.67 -21.70 13.20
CA PHE A 79 46.95 -22.78 12.24
C PHE A 79 47.71 -22.31 10.99
N ALA A 80 47.50 -21.06 10.54
CA ALA A 80 48.26 -20.46 9.45
C ALA A 80 49.71 -20.16 9.86
N SER A 81 49.98 -19.89 11.14
CA SER A 81 51.33 -19.65 11.67
C SER A 81 52.21 -20.91 11.72
N GLU A 82 51.61 -22.10 11.74
CA GLU A 82 52.32 -23.39 11.72
C GLU A 82 52.57 -23.94 10.29
N ALA A 83 51.97 -23.34 9.25
CA ALA A 83 52.10 -23.80 7.87
C ALA A 83 53.31 -23.15 7.14
N ARG A 84 54.24 -23.97 6.62
CA ARG A 84 55.45 -23.50 5.92
C ARG A 84 55.16 -22.56 4.72
N PRO A 85 56.06 -21.59 4.41
CA PRO A 85 55.67 -20.27 3.87
C PRO A 85 55.43 -20.16 2.35
N ARG A 86 55.22 -21.25 1.60
CA ARG A 86 55.34 -21.16 0.12
C ARG A 86 54.08 -21.41 -0.73
N ARG A 87 52.91 -21.69 -0.14
CA ARG A 87 51.64 -21.78 -0.91
C ARG A 87 50.39 -21.24 -0.19
N ALA A 88 50.51 -20.72 1.04
CA ALA A 88 49.37 -20.24 1.82
C ALA A 88 48.83 -18.85 1.39
N SER A 89 49.57 -18.10 0.58
CA SER A 89 49.29 -16.69 0.29
C SER A 89 48.02 -16.50 -0.55
N THR A 90 47.79 -17.27 -1.61
CA THR A 90 46.65 -17.01 -2.51
C THR A 90 45.30 -17.44 -1.91
N THR A 91 45.28 -18.55 -1.16
CA THR A 91 44.06 -19.09 -0.53
C THR A 91 43.67 -18.30 0.71
N ALA A 92 44.65 -17.85 1.52
CA ALA A 92 44.37 -16.97 2.67
C ALA A 92 43.84 -15.60 2.21
N ILE A 93 44.33 -15.07 1.08
CA ILE A 93 43.83 -13.83 0.48
C ILE A 93 42.40 -14.01 -0.04
N ALA A 94 42.10 -15.10 -0.76
CA ALA A 94 40.73 -15.39 -1.22
C ALA A 94 39.74 -15.55 -0.05
N PHE A 95 40.19 -16.15 1.05
CA PHE A 95 39.39 -16.31 2.27
C PHE A 95 39.16 -14.97 3.00
N LEU A 96 40.20 -14.13 3.09
CA LEU A 96 40.09 -12.79 3.66
C LEU A 96 39.16 -11.89 2.82
N VAL A 97 39.22 -11.99 1.49
CA VAL A 97 38.32 -11.26 0.56
C VAL A 97 36.88 -11.73 0.71
N THR A 98 36.64 -13.02 0.91
CA THR A 98 35.29 -13.57 1.12
C THR A 98 34.71 -13.13 2.47
N LEU A 99 35.54 -13.13 3.53
CA LEU A 99 35.14 -12.62 4.85
C LEU A 99 34.91 -11.10 4.86
N LEU A 100 35.72 -10.33 4.11
CA LEU A 100 35.51 -8.90 3.94
C LEU A 100 34.28 -8.59 3.09
N ALA A 101 33.97 -9.41 2.08
CA ALA A 101 32.76 -9.29 1.28
C ALA A 101 31.51 -9.66 2.09
N ALA A 102 31.57 -10.71 2.93
CA ALA A 102 30.50 -11.07 3.86
C ALA A 102 30.32 -10.02 4.96
N GLY A 103 31.42 -9.46 5.48
CA GLY A 103 31.40 -8.35 6.42
C GLY A 103 30.78 -7.09 5.80
N ALA A 104 31.17 -6.74 4.56
CA ALA A 104 30.60 -5.62 3.82
C ALA A 104 29.10 -5.81 3.52
N TYR A 105 28.69 -7.04 3.21
CA TYR A 105 27.29 -7.43 3.02
C TYR A 105 26.47 -7.28 4.32
N LEU A 106 27.05 -7.65 5.46
CA LEU A 106 26.41 -7.52 6.79
C LEU A 106 26.41 -6.09 7.34
N THR A 107 27.38 -5.25 6.97
CA THR A 107 27.43 -3.84 7.37
C THR A 107 26.65 -2.90 6.44
N GLY A 108 26.19 -3.39 5.29
CA GLY A 108 25.45 -2.62 4.29
C GLY A 108 23.93 -2.71 4.40
N TYR A 109 23.40 -3.56 5.29
CA TYR A 109 21.97 -3.71 5.56
C TYR A 109 21.62 -3.24 6.97
N PRO A 110 20.58 -2.41 7.15
CA PRO A 110 20.21 -1.89 8.47
C PRO A 110 19.48 -2.92 9.36
N GLU A 111 19.02 -4.07 8.84
CA GLU A 111 18.41 -5.13 9.65
C GLU A 111 18.98 -6.54 9.36
N PRO A 112 19.18 -7.39 10.39
CA PRO A 112 19.61 -8.76 10.20
C PRO A 112 18.44 -9.63 9.73
N LEU A 113 18.55 -10.22 8.53
CA LEU A 113 17.69 -11.34 8.12
C LEU A 113 17.88 -12.51 9.10
N PRO A 114 16.88 -12.90 9.93
CA PRO A 114 17.05 -13.95 10.90
C PRO A 114 17.23 -15.29 10.18
N GLY A 115 18.39 -15.94 10.37
CA GLY A 115 18.65 -17.31 9.93
C GLY A 115 19.39 -17.49 8.59
N ILE A 116 19.33 -16.53 7.66
CA ILE A 116 20.05 -16.63 6.37
C ILE A 116 21.57 -16.43 6.59
N GLY A 117 21.95 -15.50 7.47
CA GLY A 117 23.36 -15.23 7.78
C GLY A 117 24.08 -16.46 8.36
N VAL A 118 23.46 -17.18 9.29
CA VAL A 118 24.03 -18.37 9.91
C VAL A 118 24.13 -19.55 8.93
N ALA A 119 23.13 -19.72 8.07
CA ALA A 119 23.14 -20.77 7.03
C ALA A 119 24.18 -20.48 5.94
N ALA A 120 24.32 -19.22 5.50
CA ALA A 120 25.32 -18.80 4.51
C ALA A 120 26.74 -18.90 5.07
N ILE A 121 26.96 -18.49 6.32
CA ILE A 121 28.24 -18.65 7.02
C ILE A 121 28.55 -20.14 7.23
N GLY A 122 27.56 -20.95 7.64
CA GLY A 122 27.70 -22.39 7.78
C GLY A 122 28.03 -23.10 6.46
N ALA A 123 27.41 -22.69 5.36
CA ALA A 123 27.68 -23.20 4.02
C ALA A 123 29.06 -22.77 3.51
N ALA A 124 29.45 -21.51 3.70
CA ALA A 124 30.77 -21.01 3.30
C ALA A 124 31.91 -21.67 4.10
N VAL A 125 31.71 -21.87 5.41
CA VAL A 125 32.63 -22.61 6.29
C VAL A 125 32.68 -24.08 5.90
N GLY A 126 31.52 -24.69 5.60
CA GLY A 126 31.43 -26.08 5.14
C GLY A 126 32.16 -26.32 3.81
N VAL A 127 31.93 -25.48 2.81
CA VAL A 127 32.60 -25.56 1.49
C VAL A 127 34.11 -25.33 1.63
N THR A 128 34.53 -24.41 2.50
CA THR A 128 35.96 -24.15 2.75
C THR A 128 36.64 -25.30 3.50
N LEU A 129 35.97 -25.90 4.48
CA LEU A 129 36.48 -27.07 5.21
C LEU A 129 36.56 -28.31 4.32
N ILE A 130 35.62 -28.48 3.38
CA ILE A 130 35.67 -29.52 2.33
C ILE A 130 36.86 -29.27 1.39
N ALA A 131 37.05 -28.02 0.94
CA ALA A 131 38.19 -27.65 0.10
C ALA A 131 39.55 -27.81 0.81
N PHE A 132 39.60 -27.61 2.13
CA PHE A 132 40.80 -27.81 2.94
C PHE A 132 41.05 -29.30 3.23
N GLY A 133 39.98 -30.07 3.52
CA GLY A 133 40.01 -31.49 3.87
C GLY A 133 40.30 -32.45 2.71
N LEU A 134 39.94 -32.09 1.48
CA LEU A 134 40.20 -32.92 0.29
C LEU A 134 41.69 -33.03 -0.09
N SER A 135 42.58 -32.30 0.59
CA SER A 135 44.02 -32.29 0.25
C SER A 135 44.91 -33.18 1.13
N ARG A 136 44.45 -33.68 2.30
CA ARG A 136 45.30 -34.44 3.23
C ARG A 136 44.54 -35.47 4.11
N ILE A 137 44.70 -36.75 3.77
CA ILE A 137 44.59 -37.97 4.61
C ILE A 137 43.17 -38.57 4.80
N PRO A 138 43.00 -39.92 4.70
CA PRO A 138 41.72 -40.60 4.91
C PRO A 138 41.53 -40.92 6.40
N PHE A 139 40.40 -40.60 7.04
CA PHE A 139 39.89 -41.38 8.19
C PHE A 139 38.46 -40.99 8.59
N THR A 140 37.76 -42.03 9.02
CA THR A 140 36.36 -42.19 9.39
C THR A 140 35.99 -41.57 10.75
N GLY A 141 34.77 -41.06 10.88
CA GLY A 141 33.99 -41.15 12.13
C GLY A 141 33.50 -39.85 12.79
N VAL A 142 34.24 -38.74 12.76
CA VAL A 142 33.94 -37.60 13.68
C VAL A 142 33.30 -36.39 13.00
N VAL A 143 33.63 -36.12 11.73
CA VAL A 143 33.08 -34.99 10.96
C VAL A 143 31.57 -35.15 10.62
N PRO A 144 31.05 -36.36 10.29
CA PRO A 144 29.63 -36.53 10.04
C PRO A 144 28.77 -36.29 11.29
N LEU A 145 29.33 -36.48 12.49
CA LEU A 145 28.59 -36.37 13.75
C LEU A 145 28.35 -34.91 14.15
N VAL A 146 29.35 -34.04 13.99
CA VAL A 146 29.26 -32.61 14.37
C VAL A 146 28.49 -31.82 13.31
N VAL A 147 28.70 -32.13 12.03
CA VAL A 147 27.88 -31.58 10.93
C VAL A 147 26.45 -32.10 11.05
N GLY A 148 26.26 -33.38 11.36
CA GLY A 148 24.94 -33.98 11.61
C GLY A 148 24.20 -33.43 12.84
N LEU A 149 24.91 -33.04 13.90
CA LEU A 149 24.31 -32.45 15.11
C LEU A 149 23.97 -30.96 14.95
N GLY A 150 24.82 -30.18 14.26
CA GLY A 150 24.55 -28.76 13.99
C GLY A 150 23.43 -28.56 12.96
N ILE A 151 23.45 -29.36 11.88
CA ILE A 151 22.38 -29.42 10.88
C ILE A 151 21.14 -30.07 11.51
N GLY A 152 21.29 -31.15 12.27
CA GLY A 152 20.19 -31.90 12.87
C GLY A 152 19.52 -31.28 14.10
N LEU A 153 20.04 -30.17 14.67
CA LEU A 153 19.39 -29.40 15.73
C LEU A 153 18.91 -28.02 15.26
N GLY A 154 19.57 -27.41 14.26
CA GLY A 154 19.13 -26.16 13.63
C GLY A 154 17.96 -26.34 12.66
N LEU A 155 17.96 -27.41 11.85
CA LEU A 155 16.84 -27.71 10.95
C LEU A 155 15.54 -28.01 11.68
N PRO A 156 15.48 -28.79 12.78
CA PRO A 156 14.23 -28.98 13.51
C PRO A 156 13.70 -27.70 14.13
N PHE A 157 14.56 -26.76 14.54
CA PHE A 157 14.10 -25.51 15.18
C PHE A 157 13.60 -24.50 14.14
N ALA A 158 14.33 -24.33 13.03
CA ALA A 158 13.89 -23.54 11.88
C ALA A 158 12.68 -24.19 11.19
N ALA A 159 12.66 -25.51 11.04
CA ALA A 159 11.50 -26.23 10.53
C ALA A 159 10.34 -26.20 11.53
N ALA A 160 10.54 -26.24 12.85
CA ALA A 160 9.43 -26.12 13.81
C ALA A 160 8.87 -24.70 13.87
N SER A 161 9.70 -23.65 13.75
CA SER A 161 9.22 -22.26 13.68
C SER A 161 8.55 -21.98 12.32
N HIS A 162 9.12 -22.48 11.22
CA HIS A 162 8.51 -22.39 9.90
C HIS A 162 7.22 -23.22 9.80
N VAL A 163 7.17 -24.42 10.39
CA VAL A 163 5.95 -25.26 10.48
C VAL A 163 4.89 -24.57 11.34
N LYS A 164 5.25 -23.97 12.48
CA LYS A 164 4.30 -23.27 13.35
C LYS A 164 3.73 -22.01 12.69
N ASN A 165 4.57 -21.21 12.03
CA ASN A 165 4.13 -20.06 11.23
C ASN A 165 3.46 -20.45 9.91
N SER A 166 3.66 -21.68 9.41
CA SER A 166 2.96 -22.18 8.21
C SER A 166 1.55 -22.68 8.52
N GLN A 167 1.23 -22.99 9.78
CA GLN A 167 -0.08 -23.52 10.18
C GLN A 167 -1.01 -22.46 10.78
N GLU A 168 -0.49 -21.44 11.45
CA GLU A 168 -1.27 -20.26 11.87
C GLU A 168 -1.06 -19.14 10.83
N GLY A 169 -2.14 -18.62 10.25
CA GLY A 169 -2.06 -17.44 9.37
C GLY A 169 -1.75 -16.18 10.18
N MET A 170 -1.38 -15.10 9.50
CA MET A 170 -1.33 -13.79 10.17
C MET A 170 -2.71 -13.47 10.79
N PRO A 171 -2.74 -12.79 11.94
CA PRO A 171 -4.01 -12.41 12.55
C PRO A 171 -4.79 -11.50 11.60
N VAL A 172 -6.08 -11.79 11.46
CA VAL A 172 -7.05 -10.88 10.84
C VAL A 172 -7.26 -9.74 11.82
N ARG A 173 -6.93 -8.53 11.42
CA ARG A 173 -7.22 -7.35 12.24
C ARG A 173 -8.71 -7.07 12.14
N ARG A 174 -9.39 -6.98 13.27
CA ARG A 174 -10.75 -6.44 13.35
C ARG A 174 -10.71 -5.11 14.06
N ILE A 175 -11.10 -4.03 13.37
CA ILE A 175 -11.26 -2.72 14.01
C ILE A 175 -12.61 -2.70 14.73
N LEU A 176 -12.54 -2.55 16.04
CA LEU A 176 -13.71 -2.43 16.91
C LEU A 176 -14.14 -0.98 17.04
N VAL A 177 -13.17 -0.06 17.10
CA VAL A 177 -13.39 1.38 17.24
C VAL A 177 -12.34 2.14 16.46
N ASP A 178 -12.78 3.11 15.64
CA ASP A 178 -11.93 4.12 15.01
C ASP A 178 -12.19 5.47 15.69
N LEU A 179 -11.20 5.97 16.41
CA LEU A 179 -11.31 7.22 17.17
C LEU A 179 -11.32 8.45 16.26
N VAL A 180 -10.66 8.39 15.10
CA VAL A 180 -10.62 9.48 14.13
C VAL A 180 -11.98 9.61 13.47
N ALA A 181 -12.52 8.48 12.98
CA ALA A 181 -13.87 8.37 12.43
C ALA A 181 -14.93 8.98 13.35
N THR A 182 -14.80 8.68 14.64
CA THR A 182 -15.75 9.11 15.67
C THR A 182 -15.69 10.61 15.91
N ARG A 183 -14.48 11.17 16.00
CA ARG A 183 -14.33 12.61 16.17
C ARG A 183 -14.89 13.36 14.95
N MET A 184 -14.65 12.86 13.74
CA MET A 184 -15.20 13.46 12.52
C MET A 184 -16.73 13.47 12.51
N ALA A 185 -17.38 12.37 12.91
CA ALA A 185 -18.84 12.32 13.03
C ALA A 185 -19.38 13.40 13.99
N ALA A 186 -18.73 13.54 15.16
CA ALA A 186 -19.11 14.56 16.14
C ALA A 186 -18.92 16.00 15.60
N GLU A 187 -17.85 16.27 14.85
CA GLU A 187 -17.59 17.57 14.21
C GLU A 187 -18.61 17.91 13.12
N ALA A 188 -19.11 16.90 12.40
CA ALA A 188 -20.17 17.05 11.41
C ALA A 188 -21.57 17.25 12.03
N GLY A 189 -21.69 17.22 13.36
CA GLY A 189 -22.98 17.34 14.05
C GLY A 189 -23.85 16.08 13.93
N GLU A 190 -23.27 14.97 13.50
CA GLU A 190 -23.95 13.68 13.46
C GLU A 190 -24.07 13.12 14.88
N LYS A 191 -25.05 12.25 15.09
CA LYS A 191 -25.11 11.42 16.30
C LYS A 191 -24.00 10.38 16.20
N GLY A 192 -22.76 10.80 16.44
CA GLY A 192 -21.63 9.90 16.57
C GLY A 192 -21.89 8.88 17.68
N MET A 193 -21.11 7.80 17.70
CA MET A 193 -21.04 7.00 18.92
C MET A 193 -20.44 7.92 20.01
N ASP A 194 -21.23 8.33 21.01
CA ASP A 194 -20.84 9.18 22.15
C ASP A 194 -19.83 8.47 23.08
N PHE A 195 -18.71 7.98 22.54
CA PHE A 195 -17.70 7.24 23.30
C PHE A 195 -16.39 8.01 23.50
N LEU A 196 -16.12 9.05 22.69
CA LEU A 196 -14.91 9.88 22.79
C LEU A 196 -15.21 11.24 23.42
N GLU A 197 -14.71 11.44 24.64
CA GLU A 197 -14.84 12.67 25.43
C GLU A 197 -13.58 13.54 25.26
N VAL A 198 -13.75 14.84 24.96
CA VAL A 198 -12.66 15.82 25.12
C VAL A 198 -12.64 16.29 26.56
N VAL A 199 -11.66 15.83 27.33
CA VAL A 199 -11.53 16.14 28.77
C VAL A 199 -10.96 17.53 28.97
N SER A 200 -9.93 17.89 28.20
CA SER A 200 -9.33 19.22 28.22
C SER A 200 -8.74 19.57 26.87
N GLN A 201 -8.86 20.83 26.49
CA GLN A 201 -8.26 21.40 25.29
C GLN A 201 -8.11 22.90 25.46
N ARG A 202 -7.32 23.50 24.58
CA ARG A 202 -7.26 24.96 24.44
C ARG A 202 -8.45 25.50 23.64
N PRO A 203 -9.06 26.63 24.03
CA PRO A 203 -10.13 27.25 23.25
C PRO A 203 -9.70 27.72 21.86
N ASP A 204 -8.45 28.16 21.71
CA ASP A 204 -7.88 28.67 20.46
C ASP A 204 -7.22 27.58 19.59
N ALA A 205 -7.03 26.38 20.15
CA ALA A 205 -6.50 25.20 19.47
C ALA A 205 -7.25 23.93 19.92
N PRO A 206 -8.51 23.76 19.47
CA PRO A 206 -9.33 22.63 19.88
C PRO A 206 -8.80 21.31 19.29
N VAL A 207 -9.16 20.19 19.94
CA VAL A 207 -8.99 18.86 19.39
C VAL A 207 -9.75 18.77 18.08
N THR A 208 -9.09 18.33 17.02
CA THR A 208 -9.67 18.22 15.67
C THR A 208 -9.25 16.91 15.01
N THR A 209 -9.67 16.70 13.77
CA THR A 209 -9.13 15.64 12.92
C THR A 209 -8.43 16.22 11.71
N ALA A 210 -7.34 15.58 11.29
CA ALA A 210 -6.65 15.89 10.05
C ALA A 210 -5.86 14.67 9.59
N VAL A 211 -5.29 14.73 8.39
CA VAL A 211 -4.26 13.78 7.96
C VAL A 211 -2.90 14.38 8.27
N LEU A 212 -2.08 13.66 9.03
CA LEU A 212 -0.68 14.05 9.29
C LEU A 212 0.24 13.43 8.26
N THR A 213 1.23 14.22 7.82
CA THR A 213 2.22 13.85 6.80
C THR A 213 3.64 14.14 7.30
N PRO A 214 4.37 13.12 7.79
CA PRO A 214 5.67 13.33 8.44
C PRO A 214 6.91 13.35 7.52
N ILE A 215 6.81 13.07 6.20
CA ILE A 215 7.86 12.91 5.14
C ILE A 215 9.17 12.29 5.65
N VAL A 216 9.54 11.05 5.32
CA VAL A 216 10.10 10.55 4.04
C VAL A 216 9.67 9.09 3.83
N ASP A 217 9.19 8.77 2.64
CA ASP A 217 8.83 7.41 2.15
C ASP A 217 10.05 6.47 2.05
N LEU A 218 10.53 5.96 3.18
CA LEU A 218 11.56 4.92 3.20
C LEU A 218 11.06 3.58 3.76
N HIS A 219 9.96 3.52 4.51
CA HIS A 219 9.48 2.29 5.16
C HIS A 219 7.95 2.11 5.06
N ALA A 220 7.46 0.86 5.19
CA ALA A 220 6.03 0.53 5.03
C ALA A 220 5.09 1.27 6.01
N ASP A 221 5.61 1.78 7.12
CA ASP A 221 4.82 2.48 8.14
C ASP A 221 4.85 4.01 8.04
N THR A 222 5.53 4.62 7.05
CA THR A 222 5.82 6.07 7.03
C THR A 222 4.81 6.95 6.27
N GLY A 223 3.72 6.37 5.75
CA GLY A 223 2.72 7.10 4.97
C GLY A 223 1.79 8.02 5.78
N ASP A 224 1.04 8.86 5.09
CA ASP A 224 -0.04 9.69 5.63
C ASP A 224 -0.97 8.89 6.56
N LYS A 225 -1.34 9.45 7.73
CA LYS A 225 -2.37 8.82 8.58
C LYS A 225 -3.48 9.80 8.97
N PRO A 226 -4.75 9.38 8.86
CA PRO A 226 -5.83 10.02 9.60
C PRO A 226 -5.45 10.07 11.08
N THR A 227 -5.54 11.26 11.65
CA THR A 227 -5.00 11.56 12.97
C THR A 227 -6.00 12.36 13.77
N LEU A 228 -6.16 11.96 15.02
CA LEU A 228 -6.79 12.79 16.05
C LEU A 228 -5.77 13.85 16.47
N ILE A 229 -6.00 15.10 16.06
CA ILE A 229 -5.12 16.24 16.32
C ILE A 229 -5.38 16.75 17.74
N LEU A 230 -4.35 16.70 18.57
CA LEU A 230 -4.37 17.10 19.98
C LEU A 230 -3.33 18.21 20.18
N PRO A 231 -3.68 19.49 19.93
CA PRO A 231 -2.77 20.60 20.18
C PRO A 231 -2.45 20.70 21.68
N PRO A 232 -1.18 20.67 22.09
CA PRO A 232 -0.86 20.66 23.52
C PRO A 232 -1.27 21.96 24.25
N PRO A 233 -1.71 21.87 25.53
CA PRO A 233 -2.11 20.64 26.21
C PRO A 233 -3.51 20.21 25.78
N ALA A 234 -3.67 18.93 25.47
CA ALA A 234 -4.96 18.34 25.18
C ALA A 234 -5.07 16.93 25.76
N THR A 235 -6.27 16.59 26.23
CA THR A 235 -6.61 15.27 26.74
C THR A 235 -7.95 14.84 26.19
N VAL A 236 -7.98 13.64 25.61
CA VAL A 236 -9.21 12.95 25.23
C VAL A 236 -9.33 11.64 25.99
N ARG A 237 -10.54 11.14 26.14
CA ARG A 237 -10.85 9.91 26.88
C ARG A 237 -11.90 9.10 26.15
N PHE A 238 -11.77 7.78 26.21
CA PHE A 238 -12.86 6.87 25.88
C PHE A 238 -12.95 5.68 26.82
N VAL A 239 -14.09 5.00 26.80
CA VAL A 239 -14.31 3.74 27.52
C VAL A 239 -14.28 2.58 26.52
N VAL A 240 -13.55 1.53 26.86
CA VAL A 240 -13.43 0.33 26.03
C VAL A 240 -14.79 -0.39 25.97
N PRO A 241 -15.35 -0.65 24.77
CA PRO A 241 -16.65 -1.30 24.62
C PRO A 241 -16.74 -2.70 25.24
N ALA A 242 -17.95 -3.12 25.57
CA ALA A 242 -18.22 -4.40 26.23
C ALA A 242 -17.80 -5.64 25.40
N ASP A 243 -17.77 -5.51 24.07
CA ASP A 243 -17.44 -6.57 23.11
C ASP A 243 -15.96 -6.59 22.70
N ALA A 244 -15.14 -5.70 23.26
CA ALA A 244 -13.72 -5.56 22.91
C ALA A 244 -12.77 -6.45 23.75
N SER A 245 -13.15 -7.70 23.99
CA SER A 245 -12.30 -8.63 24.75
C SER A 245 -11.02 -8.99 23.99
N GLY A 246 -9.87 -8.92 24.67
CA GLY A 246 -8.56 -9.19 24.07
C GLY A 246 -8.12 -8.15 23.03
N ALA A 247 -8.68 -6.93 23.10
CA ALA A 247 -8.33 -5.85 22.20
C ALA A 247 -7.05 -5.11 22.62
N ARG A 248 -6.48 -4.36 21.68
CA ARG A 248 -5.38 -3.44 21.91
C ARG A 248 -5.74 -2.07 21.36
N PHE A 249 -5.40 -1.02 22.09
CA PHE A 249 -5.41 0.33 21.56
C PHE A 249 -4.11 0.58 20.80
N GLN A 250 -4.20 0.78 19.49
CA GLN A 250 -3.07 1.10 18.63
C GLN A 250 -3.16 2.55 18.16
N ALA A 251 -2.00 3.21 18.09
CA ALA A 251 -1.82 4.51 17.50
C ALA A 251 -0.35 4.71 17.16
N ALA A 252 -0.05 5.74 16.40
CA ALA A 252 1.28 6.30 16.25
C ALA A 252 1.24 7.82 16.43
N VAL A 253 2.37 8.45 16.73
CA VAL A 253 2.45 9.88 16.97
C VAL A 253 3.52 10.54 16.12
N ASP A 254 3.21 11.73 15.61
CA ASP A 254 4.14 12.60 14.90
C ASP A 254 3.58 14.05 14.77
N ILE A 255 4.33 14.95 14.12
CA ILE A 255 3.92 16.29 13.72
C ILE A 255 3.85 16.43 12.19
N ASP A 256 2.96 17.30 11.70
CA ASP A 256 2.98 17.75 10.31
C ASP A 256 4.25 18.56 10.03
N LEU A 257 5.02 18.19 9.01
CA LEU A 257 6.22 18.95 8.65
C LEU A 257 5.93 20.39 8.21
N SER A 258 4.79 20.66 7.59
CA SER A 258 4.41 22.05 7.28
C SER A 258 4.24 22.89 8.55
N SER A 259 3.84 22.27 9.66
CA SER A 259 3.75 22.93 10.96
C SER A 259 5.13 23.22 11.54
N ILE A 260 6.13 22.35 11.36
CA ILE A 260 7.48 22.55 11.90
C ILE A 260 8.20 23.74 11.27
N ASP A 261 8.00 23.96 9.97
CA ASP A 261 8.62 25.09 9.25
C ASP A 261 7.97 26.44 9.57
N SER A 262 6.71 26.38 10.02
CA SER A 262 5.94 27.54 10.45
C SER A 262 6.18 27.94 11.92
N LEU A 263 7.00 27.18 12.66
CA LEU A 263 7.31 27.49 14.05
C LEU A 263 7.90 28.91 14.20
N PRO A 264 7.57 29.64 15.27
CA PRO A 264 8.00 31.01 15.44
C PRO A 264 9.52 31.20 15.34
N GLY A 265 9.94 32.08 14.42
CA GLY A 265 11.24 32.75 14.45
C GLY A 265 12.06 32.64 13.18
N GLY A 266 12.47 33.81 12.67
CA GLY A 266 13.53 33.96 11.68
C GLY A 266 14.90 33.55 12.25
N PRO A 267 16.01 34.19 11.84
CA PRO A 267 17.33 33.86 12.40
C PRO A 267 17.34 34.00 13.94
N GLY A 268 17.35 32.87 14.65
CA GLY A 268 17.20 32.77 16.12
C GLY A 268 15.87 32.19 16.66
N GLY A 269 15.01 31.61 15.80
CA GLY A 269 13.78 30.91 16.20
C GLY A 269 13.97 29.54 16.87
N LEU A 270 12.86 28.92 17.30
CA LEU A 270 12.86 27.61 17.98
C LEU A 270 13.42 26.51 17.05
N GLU A 271 14.50 25.84 17.46
CA GLU A 271 15.15 24.78 16.66
C GLU A 271 14.48 23.41 16.82
N SER A 272 13.81 23.17 17.96
CA SER A 272 13.05 21.94 18.21
C SER A 272 11.80 22.19 19.06
N LEU A 273 10.75 21.42 18.82
CA LEU A 273 9.50 21.43 19.58
C LEU A 273 9.38 20.11 20.37
N PRO A 274 9.73 20.08 21.66
CA PRO A 274 9.61 18.90 22.51
C PRO A 274 8.15 18.69 22.95
N VAL A 275 7.57 17.55 22.57
CA VAL A 275 6.18 17.17 22.85
C VAL A 275 6.15 15.82 23.56
N THR A 276 5.47 15.77 24.71
CA THR A 276 5.17 14.52 25.41
C THR A 276 3.83 13.99 24.98
N TYR A 277 3.82 12.72 24.55
CA TYR A 277 2.63 11.94 24.22
C TYR A 277 2.43 10.87 25.29
N ARG A 278 1.20 10.67 25.73
CA ARG A 278 0.90 9.69 26.77
C ARG A 278 -0.40 8.94 26.50
N VAL A 279 -0.39 7.65 26.80
CA VAL A 279 -1.56 6.79 26.85
C VAL A 279 -1.72 6.27 28.27
N ARG A 280 -2.89 6.52 28.87
CA ARG A 280 -3.26 5.97 30.19
C ARG A 280 -4.37 4.96 30.07
N VAL A 281 -4.32 3.91 30.89
CA VAL A 281 -5.40 2.94 31.08
C VAL A 281 -5.78 2.96 32.56
N ASP A 282 -7.05 3.25 32.87
CA ASP A 282 -7.58 3.44 34.24
C ASP A 282 -6.74 4.40 35.08
N GLY A 283 -6.24 5.47 34.43
CA GLY A 283 -5.41 6.52 35.04
C GLY A 283 -3.93 6.15 35.20
N GLN A 284 -3.55 4.88 35.02
CA GLN A 284 -2.16 4.45 35.03
C GLN A 284 -1.49 4.71 33.68
N VAL A 285 -0.24 5.18 33.68
CA VAL A 285 0.53 5.37 32.44
C VAL A 285 0.85 4.00 31.86
N ALA A 286 0.25 3.69 30.71
CA ALA A 286 0.53 2.46 29.98
C ALA A 286 1.63 2.66 28.93
N TRP A 287 1.72 3.87 28.36
CA TRP A 287 2.77 4.27 27.45
C TRP A 287 3.02 5.78 27.54
N GLU A 288 4.28 6.20 27.45
CA GLU A 288 4.69 7.61 27.44
C GLU A 288 5.96 7.75 26.60
N THR A 289 6.01 8.80 25.79
CA THR A 289 7.25 9.23 25.14
C THR A 289 7.29 10.75 25.06
N THR A 290 8.48 11.31 25.20
CA THR A 290 8.74 12.69 24.78
C THR A 290 9.52 12.66 23.47
N PHE A 291 9.06 13.41 22.48
CA PHE A 291 9.71 13.54 21.19
C PHE A 291 10.09 14.99 20.94
N GLU A 292 11.38 15.23 20.67
CA GLU A 292 11.86 16.50 20.16
C GLU A 292 11.69 16.55 18.64
N HIS A 293 10.71 17.33 18.19
CA HIS A 293 10.47 17.60 16.78
C HIS A 293 11.43 18.68 16.31
N GLU A 294 12.52 18.28 15.67
CA GLU A 294 13.56 19.20 15.19
C GLU A 294 13.21 19.77 13.82
N ARG A 295 13.53 21.06 13.61
CA ARG A 295 13.45 21.66 12.28
C ARG A 295 14.54 21.06 11.37
N VAL A 296 14.24 19.94 10.72
CA VAL A 296 15.18 19.26 9.83
C VAL A 296 15.47 20.15 8.62
N ARG A 297 16.74 20.54 8.45
CA ARG A 297 17.21 21.04 7.14
C ARG A 297 17.66 19.83 6.33
N PRO A 298 17.04 19.52 5.17
CA PRO A 298 17.50 18.45 4.30
C PRO A 298 19.01 18.61 4.01
N PRO A 299 19.78 17.51 3.83
CA PRO A 299 19.32 16.16 3.49
C PRO A 299 19.72 14.99 4.44
N TRP A 300 20.02 15.20 5.74
CA TRP A 300 20.77 14.17 6.51
C TRP A 300 20.11 13.53 7.75
N ASN A 301 18.80 13.64 8.00
CA ASN A 301 18.20 13.00 9.19
C ASN A 301 16.84 12.34 8.91
N VAL A 302 16.87 11.09 8.44
CA VAL A 302 15.69 10.26 8.08
C VAL A 302 15.00 9.59 9.27
N ASP A 303 15.60 9.63 10.47
CA ASP A 303 15.04 9.02 11.68
C ASP A 303 13.95 9.90 12.33
N HIS A 304 13.93 11.20 12.03
CA HIS A 304 12.92 12.16 12.53
C HIS A 304 11.68 12.24 11.63
N MET A 305 11.57 11.33 10.68
CA MET A 305 10.67 11.39 9.53
C MET A 305 9.74 10.16 9.48
N GLN A 306 9.55 9.50 10.62
CA GLN A 306 8.83 8.25 10.77
C GLN A 306 7.88 8.29 11.97
N TRP A 307 6.70 7.72 11.77
CA TRP A 307 5.72 7.49 12.82
C TRP A 307 6.31 6.74 14.02
N ARG A 308 6.16 7.31 15.22
CA ARG A 308 6.46 6.57 16.45
C ARG A 308 5.23 5.81 16.92
N HIS A 309 5.27 4.49 16.79
CA HIS A 309 4.17 3.64 17.23
C HIS A 309 4.08 3.56 18.75
N VAL A 310 2.85 3.52 19.26
CA VAL A 310 2.57 3.13 20.64
C VAL A 310 2.90 1.65 20.76
N GLU A 311 3.88 1.30 21.60
CA GLU A 311 4.37 -0.08 21.75
C GLU A 311 4.59 -0.42 23.22
N VAL A 312 4.14 -1.59 23.64
CA VAL A 312 4.31 -2.14 25.00
C VAL A 312 4.83 -3.57 24.87
N ASP A 313 5.93 -3.88 25.56
CA ASP A 313 6.59 -5.19 25.55
C ASP A 313 6.92 -5.72 24.14
N GLY A 314 7.35 -4.84 23.25
CA GLY A 314 7.70 -5.17 21.86
C GLY A 314 6.51 -5.52 20.97
N GLN A 315 5.29 -5.19 21.40
CA GLN A 315 4.06 -5.37 20.64
C GLN A 315 3.36 -4.03 20.40
N ARG A 316 2.81 -3.85 19.20
CA ARG A 316 2.04 -2.65 18.85
C ARG A 316 0.78 -2.52 19.68
N GLY A 317 0.57 -1.31 20.18
CA GLY A 317 -0.55 -0.90 21.01
C GLY A 317 -0.47 -1.32 22.46
N VAL A 318 -1.38 -0.77 23.24
CA VAL A 318 -1.59 -1.06 24.66
C VAL A 318 -2.70 -2.09 24.81
N PRO A 319 -2.51 -3.21 25.53
CA PRO A 319 -3.59 -4.14 25.86
C PRO A 319 -4.67 -3.45 26.68
N VAL A 320 -5.94 -3.70 26.34
CA VAL A 320 -7.08 -3.13 27.05
C VAL A 320 -8.21 -4.15 27.19
N GLU A 321 -9.01 -3.99 28.25
CA GLU A 321 -10.15 -4.84 28.55
C GLU A 321 -11.47 -4.04 28.56
N PRO A 322 -12.61 -4.71 28.29
CA PRO A 322 -13.93 -4.09 28.36
C PRO A 322 -14.18 -3.29 29.66
N GLY A 323 -14.70 -2.07 29.51
CA GLY A 323 -15.03 -1.17 30.61
C GLY A 323 -13.86 -0.34 31.14
N GLN A 324 -12.62 -0.60 30.72
CA GLN A 324 -11.48 0.25 31.09
C GLN A 324 -11.57 1.62 30.41
N THR A 325 -11.01 2.62 31.08
CA THR A 325 -10.91 3.98 30.55
C THR A 325 -9.54 4.21 29.93
N VAL A 326 -9.48 4.62 28.67
CA VAL A 326 -8.26 4.99 27.97
C VAL A 326 -8.20 6.51 27.80
N GLN A 327 -7.05 7.13 28.11
CA GLN A 327 -6.82 8.57 27.91
C GLN A 327 -5.61 8.79 27.01
N LEU A 328 -5.74 9.72 26.07
CA LEU A 328 -4.64 10.16 25.20
C LEU A 328 -4.33 11.61 25.56
N GLU A 329 -3.06 11.90 25.80
CA GLU A 329 -2.60 13.22 26.25
C GLU A 329 -1.44 13.72 25.38
N THR A 330 -1.44 15.02 25.12
CA THR A 330 -0.29 15.73 24.56
C THR A 330 0.07 16.92 25.45
N GLU A 331 1.37 17.12 25.71
CA GLU A 331 1.89 18.21 26.55
C GLU A 331 3.18 18.78 25.93
N LEU A 332 3.42 20.09 26.05
CA LEU A 332 4.73 20.66 25.71
C LEU A 332 5.71 20.37 26.83
N ALA A 333 6.91 19.92 26.47
CA ALA A 333 8.03 19.77 27.38
C ALA A 333 8.96 21.01 27.32
N GLY A 334 10.01 21.02 28.15
CA GLY A 334 11.03 22.07 28.10
C GLY A 334 10.60 23.48 28.58
N GLY A 335 9.43 23.61 29.19
CA GLY A 335 8.93 24.90 29.73
C GLY A 335 8.42 25.88 28.68
N LEU A 336 8.13 25.41 27.46
CA LEU A 336 7.53 26.22 26.41
C LEU A 336 6.10 26.62 26.78
N ASP A 337 5.75 27.88 26.48
CA ASP A 337 4.39 28.38 26.66
C ASP A 337 3.51 27.95 25.47
N PRO A 338 2.46 27.12 25.69
CA PRO A 338 1.55 26.73 24.62
C PRO A 338 0.93 27.93 23.90
N ALA A 339 0.67 29.05 24.59
CA ALA A 339 0.04 30.23 24.01
C ALA A 339 0.90 30.93 22.95
N ALA A 340 2.18 30.57 22.82
CA ALA A 340 3.08 31.09 21.79
C ALA A 340 2.83 30.48 20.39
N PHE A 341 1.99 29.45 20.28
CA PHE A 341 1.76 28.69 19.05
C PHE A 341 0.28 28.70 18.64
N THR A 342 0.01 28.87 17.35
CA THR A 342 -1.33 28.73 16.78
C THR A 342 -1.69 27.26 16.54
N LYS A 343 -2.97 26.98 16.29
CA LYS A 343 -3.44 25.63 15.94
C LYS A 343 -2.83 25.11 14.63
N GLU A 344 -2.54 25.99 13.68
CA GLU A 344 -1.89 25.65 12.41
C GLU A 344 -0.42 25.25 12.60
N GLN A 345 0.22 25.78 13.64
CA GLN A 345 1.60 25.45 14.02
C GLN A 345 1.70 24.17 14.88
N LEU A 346 0.58 23.65 15.40
CA LEU A 346 0.54 22.48 16.30
C LEU A 346 -0.35 21.36 15.74
N LYS A 347 -0.14 21.00 14.46
CA LYS A 347 -0.77 19.82 13.88
C LYS A 347 0.00 18.57 14.28
N LEU A 348 -0.34 18.03 15.45
CA LEU A 348 0.24 16.81 15.99
C LEU A 348 -0.81 16.04 16.80
N GLY A 349 -0.58 14.75 17.00
CA GLY A 349 -1.51 13.93 17.78
C GLY A 349 -1.32 12.44 17.55
N PHE A 350 -2.42 11.69 17.60
CA PHE A 350 -2.43 10.23 17.50
C PHE A 350 -3.01 9.80 16.14
N GLY A 351 -2.13 9.39 15.23
CA GLY A 351 -2.43 8.82 13.92
C GLY A 351 -2.78 7.34 13.98
N GLY A 352 -3.73 6.89 13.16
CA GLY A 352 -4.17 5.50 13.14
C GLY A 352 -4.64 5.01 14.52
N ALA A 353 -5.42 5.84 15.21
CA ALA A 353 -5.91 5.60 16.56
C ALA A 353 -7.10 4.64 16.55
N PHE A 354 -6.83 3.37 16.78
CA PHE A 354 -7.80 2.28 16.68
C PHE A 354 -7.85 1.43 17.94
N LEU A 355 -9.04 0.93 18.26
CA LEU A 355 -9.19 -0.25 19.09
C LEU A 355 -9.29 -1.47 18.17
N VAL A 356 -8.30 -2.35 18.24
CA VAL A 356 -8.19 -3.50 17.33
C VAL A 356 -8.20 -4.80 18.10
N GLN A 357 -8.80 -5.82 17.48
CA GLN A 357 -8.76 -7.20 17.94
C GLN A 357 -8.08 -8.05 16.87
N ASP A 358 -6.99 -8.71 17.23
CA ASP A 358 -6.25 -9.60 16.34
C ASP A 358 -6.85 -11.00 16.42
N LEU A 359 -7.50 -11.44 15.34
CA LEU A 359 -8.13 -12.75 15.22
C LEU A 359 -7.19 -13.71 14.49
N ARG A 360 -6.51 -14.60 15.22
CA ARG A 360 -5.69 -15.64 14.60
C ARG A 360 -6.56 -16.78 14.09
N GLN A 361 -6.45 -17.09 12.79
CA GLN A 361 -7.10 -18.24 12.18
C GLN A 361 -6.06 -19.23 11.68
N PRO A 362 -6.22 -20.54 11.96
CA PRO A 362 -5.35 -21.53 11.36
C PRO A 362 -5.61 -21.59 9.85
N ARG A 363 -4.52 -21.65 9.08
CA ARG A 363 -4.58 -21.93 7.63
C ARG A 363 -5.18 -23.32 7.43
N ARG A 364 -5.96 -23.50 6.36
CA ARG A 364 -6.55 -24.81 6.03
C ARG A 364 -6.38 -25.14 4.56
N VAL A 365 -6.63 -26.39 4.22
CA VAL A 365 -6.64 -26.91 2.84
C VAL A 365 -7.96 -26.57 2.13
N PRO A 366 -7.99 -26.54 0.78
CA PRO A 366 -9.21 -26.23 0.04
C PRO A 366 -10.22 -27.38 0.12
N THR A 367 -11.50 -27.03 0.01
CA THR A 367 -12.63 -27.97 -0.06
C THR A 367 -13.61 -27.53 -1.14
N PRO A 368 -14.56 -28.37 -1.60
CA PRO A 368 -15.54 -27.95 -2.61
C PRO A 368 -16.38 -26.72 -2.23
N HIS A 369 -16.60 -26.47 -0.94
CA HIS A 369 -17.35 -25.31 -0.43
C HIS A 369 -16.44 -24.18 0.12
N ALA A 370 -15.12 -24.34 -0.03
CA ALA A 370 -14.11 -23.34 0.29
C ALA A 370 -12.91 -23.57 -0.66
N PRO A 371 -13.11 -23.34 -1.97
CA PRO A 371 -12.08 -23.54 -2.99
C PRO A 371 -10.99 -22.46 -2.87
N ASN A 372 -9.91 -22.64 -3.62
CA ASN A 372 -8.98 -21.55 -3.86
C ASN A 372 -9.65 -20.45 -4.68
N VAL A 373 -9.16 -19.22 -4.56
CA VAL A 373 -9.65 -18.08 -5.34
C VAL A 373 -8.45 -17.34 -5.91
N ILE A 374 -8.46 -17.13 -7.22
CA ILE A 374 -7.56 -16.22 -7.93
C ILE A 374 -8.41 -15.11 -8.52
N TYR A 375 -8.12 -13.88 -8.13
CA TYR A 375 -8.84 -12.69 -8.56
C TYR A 375 -7.90 -11.78 -9.34
N VAL A 376 -8.03 -11.80 -10.67
CA VAL A 376 -7.22 -11.04 -11.61
C VAL A 376 -7.96 -9.77 -12.01
N VAL A 377 -7.37 -8.64 -11.63
CA VAL A 377 -7.77 -7.30 -12.04
C VAL A 377 -6.72 -6.77 -13.00
N VAL A 378 -7.13 -6.43 -14.21
CA VAL A 378 -6.24 -5.82 -15.22
C VAL A 378 -6.58 -4.34 -15.29
N ASP A 379 -5.68 -3.49 -14.81
CA ASP A 379 -5.83 -2.04 -14.78
C ASP A 379 -6.03 -1.49 -16.20
N THR A 380 -7.04 -0.62 -16.35
CA THR A 380 -7.52 0.00 -17.60
C THR A 380 -7.93 -0.95 -18.73
N GLN A 381 -8.17 -2.24 -18.48
CA GLN A 381 -8.59 -3.18 -19.53
C GLN A 381 -9.99 -2.88 -20.06
N ARG A 382 -10.08 -2.52 -21.34
CA ARG A 382 -11.34 -2.30 -22.05
C ARG A 382 -12.00 -3.62 -22.45
N LEU A 383 -13.32 -3.68 -22.32
CA LEU A 383 -14.14 -4.80 -22.80
C LEU A 383 -14.00 -5.03 -24.32
N ASP A 384 -13.97 -3.95 -25.11
CA ASP A 384 -13.97 -4.00 -26.59
C ASP A 384 -12.61 -4.38 -27.20
N ARG A 385 -11.65 -4.79 -26.37
CA ARG A 385 -10.27 -5.15 -26.76
C ARG A 385 -9.93 -6.63 -26.50
N LEU A 386 -10.95 -7.43 -26.18
CA LEU A 386 -10.84 -8.87 -25.98
C LEU A 386 -11.58 -9.63 -27.09
N GLY A 387 -10.96 -10.68 -27.63
CA GLY A 387 -11.54 -11.47 -28.73
C GLY A 387 -12.81 -12.21 -28.34
N CYS A 388 -12.93 -12.67 -27.10
CA CYS A 388 -14.15 -13.28 -26.54
C CYS A 388 -15.36 -12.32 -26.45
N TYR A 389 -15.12 -11.01 -26.61
CA TYR A 389 -16.14 -9.97 -26.75
C TYR A 389 -16.25 -9.41 -28.18
N GLY A 390 -15.58 -10.03 -29.14
CA GLY A 390 -15.68 -9.72 -30.56
C GLY A 390 -14.57 -8.84 -31.12
N TYR A 391 -13.48 -8.59 -30.37
CA TYR A 391 -12.33 -7.87 -30.90
C TYR A 391 -11.64 -8.68 -32.02
N PRO A 392 -11.39 -8.12 -33.21
CA PRO A 392 -10.96 -8.91 -34.36
C PRO A 392 -9.45 -9.18 -34.41
N LYS A 393 -8.62 -8.49 -33.60
CA LYS A 393 -7.18 -8.72 -33.58
C LYS A 393 -6.85 -9.86 -32.61
N ASP A 394 -5.81 -10.63 -32.92
CA ASP A 394 -5.30 -11.74 -32.10
C ASP A 394 -4.45 -11.23 -30.91
N THR A 395 -5.02 -10.36 -30.09
CA THR A 395 -4.36 -9.80 -28.91
C THR A 395 -4.51 -10.70 -27.70
N THR A 396 -5.61 -11.46 -27.58
CA THR A 396 -5.97 -12.18 -26.35
C THR A 396 -6.27 -13.69 -26.49
N PRO A 397 -5.46 -14.48 -27.21
CA PRO A 397 -5.75 -15.90 -27.42
C PRO A 397 -5.87 -16.75 -26.15
N HIS A 398 -5.20 -16.40 -25.05
CA HIS A 398 -5.28 -17.15 -23.79
C HIS A 398 -6.56 -16.85 -23.02
N ILE A 399 -6.92 -15.56 -22.87
CA ILE A 399 -8.18 -15.11 -22.27
C ILE A 399 -9.36 -15.61 -23.09
N ASP A 400 -9.26 -15.60 -24.42
CA ASP A 400 -10.34 -16.07 -25.29
C ASP A 400 -10.63 -17.56 -25.08
N ARG A 401 -9.59 -18.39 -24.99
CA ARG A 401 -9.74 -19.82 -24.67
C ARG A 401 -10.30 -20.02 -23.27
N PHE A 402 -9.79 -19.28 -22.28
CA PHE A 402 -10.30 -19.32 -20.91
C PHE A 402 -11.80 -18.99 -20.86
N ALA A 403 -12.25 -18.03 -21.66
CA ALA A 403 -13.65 -17.64 -21.76
C ALA A 403 -14.57 -18.76 -22.29
N GLU A 404 -14.07 -19.65 -23.16
CA GLU A 404 -14.83 -20.79 -23.69
C GLU A 404 -15.20 -21.82 -22.60
N GLU A 405 -14.38 -21.91 -21.56
CA GLU A 405 -14.53 -22.81 -20.41
C GLU A 405 -15.03 -22.08 -19.16
N SER A 406 -15.57 -20.87 -19.33
CA SER A 406 -15.98 -19.99 -18.24
C SER A 406 -17.38 -19.41 -18.43
N ILE A 407 -17.87 -18.76 -17.37
CA ILE A 407 -19.07 -17.93 -17.38
C ILE A 407 -18.66 -16.50 -17.74
N VAL A 408 -19.14 -16.01 -18.89
CA VAL A 408 -18.79 -14.69 -19.44
C VAL A 408 -19.98 -13.74 -19.32
N PHE A 409 -19.81 -12.61 -18.65
CA PHE A 409 -20.83 -11.56 -18.55
C PHE A 409 -20.73 -10.58 -19.70
N GLU A 410 -21.82 -10.34 -20.43
CA GLU A 410 -21.83 -9.42 -21.59
C GLU A 410 -21.92 -7.94 -21.21
N ASP A 411 -22.55 -7.65 -20.07
CA ASP A 411 -22.90 -6.29 -19.63
C ASP A 411 -22.36 -6.02 -18.22
N ALA A 412 -21.04 -6.01 -18.07
CA ALA A 412 -20.37 -5.66 -16.82
C ALA A 412 -19.83 -4.22 -16.82
N TYR A 413 -20.06 -3.51 -15.71
CA TYR A 413 -19.71 -2.10 -15.54
C TYR A 413 -18.83 -1.87 -14.31
N THR A 414 -17.87 -0.98 -14.39
CA THR A 414 -17.05 -0.57 -13.25
C THR A 414 -17.78 0.46 -12.42
N THR A 415 -17.56 0.51 -11.11
CA THR A 415 -18.19 1.53 -10.25
C THR A 415 -17.63 2.93 -10.46
N SER A 416 -16.43 3.04 -11.02
CA SER A 416 -15.80 4.31 -11.33
C SER A 416 -14.88 4.20 -12.53
N SER A 417 -14.55 5.34 -13.12
CA SER A 417 -13.67 5.44 -14.29
C SER A 417 -12.19 5.54 -13.94
N TRP A 418 -11.79 5.28 -12.69
CA TRP A 418 -10.39 5.30 -12.24
C TRP A 418 -10.13 4.38 -11.05
N THR A 419 -8.85 4.07 -10.84
CA THR A 419 -8.37 2.95 -10.04
C THR A 419 -8.78 3.01 -8.58
N TRP A 420 -8.60 4.13 -7.86
CA TRP A 420 -8.85 4.14 -6.40
C TRP A 420 -10.29 3.83 -6.02
N PRO A 421 -11.31 4.55 -6.54
CA PRO A 421 -12.68 4.23 -6.18
C PRO A 421 -13.10 2.84 -6.65
N SER A 422 -12.66 2.44 -7.84
CA SER A 422 -12.99 1.12 -8.36
C SER A 422 -12.35 0.00 -7.53
N THR A 423 -11.08 0.13 -7.15
CA THR A 423 -10.38 -0.82 -6.26
C THR A 423 -11.06 -0.90 -4.89
N GLY A 424 -11.48 0.23 -4.32
CA GLY A 424 -12.28 0.25 -3.10
C GLY A 424 -13.54 -0.62 -3.23
N SER A 425 -14.24 -0.52 -4.36
CA SER A 425 -15.40 -1.35 -4.67
C SER A 425 -15.05 -2.82 -4.91
N LEU A 426 -13.93 -3.11 -5.60
CA LEU A 426 -13.43 -4.45 -5.88
C LEU A 426 -12.95 -5.20 -4.62
N LEU A 427 -12.70 -4.51 -3.51
CA LEU A 427 -12.33 -5.14 -2.24
C LEU A 427 -13.47 -5.18 -1.23
N THR A 428 -14.39 -4.21 -1.24
CA THR A 428 -15.44 -4.08 -0.22
C THR A 428 -16.84 -4.45 -0.69
N SER A 429 -17.06 -4.62 -2.00
CA SER A 429 -18.38 -4.77 -2.62
C SER A 429 -19.29 -3.52 -2.53
N LEU A 430 -18.81 -2.41 -1.98
CA LEU A 430 -19.57 -1.17 -1.82
C LEU A 430 -19.41 -0.24 -3.04
N PRO A 431 -20.37 0.64 -3.35
CA PRO A 431 -20.17 1.74 -4.29
C PRO A 431 -19.29 2.87 -3.68
N PRO A 432 -18.74 3.80 -4.49
CA PRO A 432 -17.80 4.79 -3.96
C PRO A 432 -18.39 5.83 -3.01
N ASP A 433 -19.65 6.21 -3.18
CA ASP A 433 -20.38 6.98 -2.16
C ASP A 433 -20.49 6.26 -0.80
N ALA A 434 -20.45 4.93 -0.77
CA ALA A 434 -20.55 4.13 0.46
C ALA A 434 -19.19 3.75 1.05
N HIS A 435 -18.16 3.40 0.27
CA HIS A 435 -16.82 3.19 0.88
C HIS A 435 -16.05 4.49 1.09
N GLY A 436 -16.47 5.60 0.47
CA GLY A 436 -15.94 6.94 0.69
C GLY A 436 -14.64 7.26 -0.07
N VAL A 437 -14.09 6.31 -0.82
CA VAL A 437 -12.90 6.54 -1.66
C VAL A 437 -13.36 7.14 -2.98
N LYS A 438 -13.28 8.45 -3.12
CA LYS A 438 -13.93 9.16 -4.25
C LYS A 438 -13.05 10.18 -4.96
N SER A 439 -12.04 10.71 -4.29
CA SER A 439 -11.23 11.83 -4.78
C SER A 439 -9.80 11.72 -4.29
N ASN A 440 -8.91 12.58 -4.82
CA ASN A 440 -7.52 12.65 -4.34
C ASN A 440 -7.43 12.93 -2.83
N ALA A 441 -8.40 13.67 -2.28
CA ALA A 441 -8.50 13.99 -0.86
C ALA A 441 -9.09 12.86 0.00
N SER A 442 -9.54 11.76 -0.61
CA SER A 442 -10.16 10.62 0.05
C SER A 442 -9.66 9.31 -0.57
N CYS A 443 -8.35 9.19 -0.75
CA CYS A 443 -7.70 8.05 -1.43
C CYS A 443 -7.28 6.91 -0.48
N THR A 444 -7.83 6.86 0.72
CA THR A 444 -7.47 5.89 1.76
C THR A 444 -8.68 5.02 2.06
N LEU A 445 -8.52 3.70 2.00
CA LEU A 445 -9.61 2.78 2.31
C LEU A 445 -9.85 2.78 3.82
N ALA A 446 -11.10 2.94 4.22
CA ALA A 446 -11.43 2.98 5.63
C ALA A 446 -11.18 1.65 6.29
N GLN A 447 -10.42 1.70 7.39
CA GLN A 447 -9.91 0.53 8.08
C GLN A 447 -11.02 -0.17 8.90
N SER A 448 -12.19 0.49 9.04
CA SER A 448 -13.43 -0.06 9.58
C SER A 448 -14.28 -0.83 8.56
N LEU A 449 -13.98 -0.73 7.26
CA LEU A 449 -14.64 -1.49 6.21
C LEU A 449 -14.00 -2.86 6.11
N THR A 450 -14.80 -3.91 6.14
CA THR A 450 -14.31 -5.27 5.92
C THR A 450 -14.10 -5.54 4.44
N THR A 451 -12.88 -5.92 4.06
CA THR A 451 -12.56 -6.37 2.70
C THR A 451 -12.88 -7.86 2.51
N ILE A 452 -13.00 -8.29 1.26
CA ILE A 452 -13.10 -9.72 0.91
C ILE A 452 -11.87 -10.51 1.36
N ALA A 453 -10.68 -9.89 1.37
CA ALA A 453 -9.47 -10.52 1.86
C ALA A 453 -9.58 -10.82 3.36
N GLU A 454 -10.02 -9.84 4.17
CA GLU A 454 -10.24 -10.04 5.61
C GLU A 454 -11.32 -11.10 5.88
N ALA A 455 -12.41 -11.09 5.10
CA ALA A 455 -13.49 -12.05 5.23
C ALA A 455 -12.99 -13.49 4.96
N LEU A 456 -12.23 -13.69 3.89
CA LEU A 456 -11.64 -14.98 3.53
C LEU A 456 -10.56 -15.41 4.53
N GLN A 457 -9.67 -14.50 4.94
CA GLN A 457 -8.65 -14.74 5.95
C GLN A 457 -9.29 -15.15 7.29
N GLY A 458 -10.39 -14.49 7.68
CA GLY A 458 -11.23 -14.85 8.84
C GLY A 458 -11.80 -16.26 8.77
N ARG A 459 -11.90 -16.83 7.57
CA ARG A 459 -12.26 -18.23 7.36
C ARG A 459 -11.09 -19.16 7.23
N GLY A 460 -9.84 -18.68 7.27
CA GLY A 460 -8.56 -19.40 7.28
C GLY A 460 -7.95 -19.63 5.90
N TYR A 461 -8.19 -18.70 4.97
CA TYR A 461 -7.48 -18.60 3.69
C TYR A 461 -6.10 -17.98 3.90
N THR A 462 -5.10 -18.46 3.17
CA THR A 462 -3.83 -17.74 3.00
C THR A 462 -4.03 -16.67 1.93
N THR A 463 -3.91 -15.41 2.30
CA THR A 463 -4.24 -14.28 1.43
C THR A 463 -2.98 -13.59 0.91
N ALA A 464 -2.93 -13.32 -0.39
CA ALA A 464 -1.87 -12.54 -1.01
C ALA A 464 -2.40 -11.58 -2.07
N ALA A 465 -1.72 -10.44 -2.20
CA ALA A 465 -1.90 -9.50 -3.28
C ALA A 465 -0.55 -9.20 -3.94
N PHE A 466 -0.52 -9.20 -5.27
CA PHE A 466 0.59 -8.69 -6.07
C PHE A 466 0.07 -7.54 -6.92
N VAL A 467 0.58 -6.34 -6.65
CA VAL A 467 0.04 -5.09 -7.16
C VAL A 467 1.08 -4.36 -7.99
N GLY A 468 0.73 -4.08 -9.26
CA GLY A 468 1.56 -3.34 -10.20
C GLY A 468 1.35 -1.83 -10.15
N ASN A 469 0.23 -1.36 -9.60
CA ASN A 469 -0.12 0.05 -9.52
C ASN A 469 0.33 0.66 -8.17
N PRO A 470 1.24 1.65 -8.15
CA PRO A 470 1.77 2.23 -6.91
C PRO A 470 0.72 2.96 -6.06
N ILE A 471 -0.45 3.28 -6.61
CA ILE A 471 -1.50 3.97 -5.85
C ILE A 471 -2.29 3.02 -4.94
N VAL A 472 -2.31 1.72 -5.27
CA VAL A 472 -2.94 0.68 -4.46
C VAL A 472 -1.89 0.15 -3.49
N SER A 473 -1.74 0.86 -2.37
CA SER A 473 -0.64 0.64 -1.42
C SER A 473 -1.13 0.37 0.00
N SER A 474 -0.25 -0.22 0.80
CA SER A 474 -0.38 -0.39 2.25
C SER A 474 -0.48 0.94 2.99
N THR A 475 0.19 2.00 2.50
CA THR A 475 0.08 3.36 3.06
C THR A 475 -1.31 3.98 2.90
N ARG A 476 -2.14 3.41 2.02
CA ARG A 476 -3.54 3.79 1.80
C ARG A 476 -4.53 2.73 2.31
N TYR A 477 -4.04 1.76 3.09
CA TYR A 477 -4.80 0.66 3.69
C TYR A 477 -5.50 -0.26 2.68
N PHE A 478 -4.94 -0.45 1.48
CA PHE A 478 -5.43 -1.47 0.53
C PHE A 478 -4.91 -2.88 0.86
N ASP A 479 -4.01 -3.01 1.84
CA ASP A 479 -3.42 -4.26 2.33
C ASP A 479 -4.28 -5.01 3.36
N GLN A 480 -5.43 -4.44 3.76
CA GLN A 480 -6.36 -5.02 4.73
C GLN A 480 -6.74 -6.47 4.39
N GLY A 481 -6.34 -7.40 5.25
CA GLY A 481 -6.65 -8.82 5.14
C GLY A 481 -5.67 -9.64 4.29
N PHE A 482 -4.61 -9.04 3.75
CA PHE A 482 -3.56 -9.75 3.01
C PHE A 482 -2.38 -10.13 3.92
N GLU A 483 -1.99 -11.41 3.95
CA GLU A 483 -0.79 -11.87 4.65
C GLU A 483 0.49 -11.54 3.87
N THR A 484 0.39 -11.49 2.54
CA THR A 484 1.44 -11.06 1.63
C THR A 484 0.89 -9.92 0.78
N PHE A 485 1.50 -8.74 0.85
CA PHE A 485 1.12 -7.60 0.02
C PHE A 485 2.37 -7.10 -0.70
N ASP A 486 2.56 -7.59 -1.93
CA ASP A 486 3.69 -7.26 -2.78
C ASP A 486 3.32 -6.05 -3.65
N GLU A 487 3.76 -4.87 -3.22
CA GLU A 487 3.45 -3.57 -3.83
C GLU A 487 4.68 -2.94 -4.52
N THR A 488 4.42 -1.94 -5.36
CA THR A 488 5.41 -0.96 -5.82
C THR A 488 5.08 0.41 -5.22
N ARG A 489 6.08 1.28 -5.04
CA ARG A 489 5.91 2.57 -4.33
C ARG A 489 6.03 3.82 -5.19
N SER A 490 6.78 3.76 -6.28
CA SER A 490 7.14 4.95 -7.06
C SER A 490 6.81 4.83 -8.54
N GLU A 491 6.81 3.62 -9.09
CA GLU A 491 6.59 3.39 -10.51
C GLU A 491 5.67 2.19 -10.73
N PHE A 492 4.98 2.18 -11.86
CA PHE A 492 4.23 1.00 -12.31
C PHE A 492 5.18 -0.19 -12.49
N ARG A 493 4.82 -1.32 -11.90
CA ARG A 493 5.52 -2.59 -12.07
C ARG A 493 4.72 -3.46 -13.04
N MET A 494 5.26 -3.65 -14.23
CA MET A 494 4.62 -4.42 -15.31
C MET A 494 4.56 -5.91 -14.97
N SER A 495 3.73 -6.67 -15.70
CA SER A 495 3.56 -8.11 -15.44
C SER A 495 4.85 -8.91 -15.58
N ASP A 496 5.79 -8.49 -16.46
CA ASP A 496 7.11 -9.10 -16.61
C ASP A 496 7.94 -9.13 -15.31
N GLU A 497 7.73 -8.15 -14.43
CA GLU A 497 8.43 -7.99 -13.17
C GLU A 497 7.64 -8.57 -11.98
N LEU A 498 6.31 -8.49 -12.06
CA LEU A 498 5.40 -8.86 -10.97
C LEU A 498 5.04 -10.36 -10.96
N MET A 499 4.74 -10.93 -12.12
CA MET A 499 4.18 -12.29 -12.22
C MET A 499 5.13 -13.40 -11.78
N PRO A 500 6.46 -13.35 -12.01
CA PRO A 500 7.35 -14.38 -11.49
C PRO A 500 7.22 -14.61 -9.98
N ALA A 501 7.16 -13.53 -9.19
CA ALA A 501 7.00 -13.62 -7.74
C ALA A 501 5.62 -14.18 -7.33
N ALA A 502 4.56 -13.80 -8.05
CA ALA A 502 3.22 -14.32 -7.83
C ALA A 502 3.11 -15.82 -8.11
N LEU A 503 3.75 -16.31 -9.17
CA LEU A 503 3.77 -17.73 -9.53
C LEU A 503 4.58 -18.56 -8.52
N ASP A 504 5.72 -18.05 -8.04
CA ASP A 504 6.51 -18.69 -6.97
C ASP A 504 5.72 -18.77 -5.65
N TRP A 505 4.98 -17.71 -5.32
CA TRP A 505 4.10 -17.70 -4.17
C TRP A 505 2.98 -18.73 -4.30
N LEU A 506 2.35 -18.81 -5.48
CA LEU A 506 1.30 -19.78 -5.78
C LEU A 506 1.80 -21.22 -5.61
N GLU A 507 2.97 -21.55 -6.17
CA GLU A 507 3.60 -22.87 -6.02
C GLU A 507 3.87 -23.22 -4.55
N THR A 508 4.38 -22.25 -3.78
CA THR A 508 4.67 -22.44 -2.35
C THR A 508 3.41 -22.72 -1.53
N HIS A 509 2.27 -22.12 -1.88
CA HIS A 509 1.03 -22.17 -1.11
C HIS A 509 -0.04 -23.10 -1.70
N ALA A 510 0.23 -23.76 -2.82
CA ALA A 510 -0.67 -24.71 -3.50
C ALA A 510 -1.30 -25.81 -2.60
N PRO A 511 -0.64 -26.29 -1.52
CA PRO A 511 -1.28 -27.24 -0.60
C PRO A 511 -2.37 -26.64 0.29
N LEU A 512 -2.35 -25.32 0.49
CA LEU A 512 -3.29 -24.57 1.33
C LEU A 512 -4.41 -24.00 0.47
N ARG A 513 -5.52 -23.61 1.11
CA ARG A 513 -6.50 -22.77 0.44
C ARG A 513 -6.03 -21.33 0.46
N PHE A 514 -6.13 -20.67 -0.68
CA PHE A 514 -5.60 -19.33 -0.83
C PHE A 514 -6.58 -18.39 -1.53
N PHE A 515 -6.38 -17.11 -1.26
CA PHE A 515 -6.95 -16.01 -2.02
C PHE A 515 -5.79 -15.20 -2.60
N LEU A 516 -5.63 -15.24 -3.91
CA LEU A 516 -4.58 -14.54 -4.63
C LEU A 516 -5.21 -13.42 -5.46
N TYR A 517 -4.92 -12.17 -5.08
CA TYR A 517 -5.32 -10.97 -5.81
C TYR A 517 -4.16 -10.51 -6.70
N LEU A 518 -4.39 -10.40 -8.00
CA LEU A 518 -3.41 -9.91 -8.97
C LEU A 518 -3.93 -8.61 -9.56
N HIS A 519 -3.19 -7.51 -9.42
CA HIS A 519 -3.52 -6.23 -10.04
C HIS A 519 -2.45 -5.88 -11.08
N LEU A 520 -2.72 -6.29 -12.32
CA LEU A 520 -1.81 -6.16 -13.46
C LEU A 520 -2.03 -4.81 -14.14
N VAL A 521 -0.98 -4.18 -14.66
CA VAL A 521 -1.03 -2.79 -15.15
C VAL A 521 -0.57 -2.60 -16.60
N ASP A 522 -0.38 -3.68 -17.36
CA ASP A 522 0.22 -3.57 -18.70
C ASP A 522 -0.56 -2.65 -19.66
N PRO A 523 -1.92 -2.67 -19.68
CA PRO A 523 -2.73 -1.77 -20.50
C PRO A 523 -2.83 -0.33 -19.97
N HIS A 524 -2.29 -0.03 -18.79
CA HIS A 524 -2.33 1.30 -18.20
C HIS A 524 -1.22 2.19 -18.78
N THR A 525 -1.54 3.46 -19.05
CA THR A 525 -0.55 4.47 -19.48
C THR A 525 0.47 4.83 -18.38
N PRO A 526 1.79 4.97 -18.66
CA PRO A 526 2.43 4.81 -19.95
C PRO A 526 2.55 3.33 -20.34
N HIS A 527 2.04 3.01 -21.53
CA HIS A 527 2.05 1.67 -22.10
C HIS A 527 3.48 1.19 -22.35
N ARG A 528 3.85 0.06 -21.74
CA ARG A 528 5.16 -0.60 -21.90
C ARG A 528 4.97 -2.08 -22.22
N PRO A 529 4.49 -2.42 -23.43
CA PRO A 529 4.32 -3.82 -23.81
C PRO A 529 5.65 -4.59 -23.80
N SER A 530 5.58 -5.89 -23.56
CA SER A 530 6.79 -6.72 -23.57
C SER A 530 7.41 -6.77 -24.98
N PRO A 531 8.75 -6.82 -25.09
CA PRO A 531 9.43 -6.91 -26.40
C PRO A 531 8.94 -8.09 -27.25
N THR A 532 8.59 -9.21 -26.62
CA THR A 532 8.05 -10.40 -27.29
C THR A 532 6.73 -10.11 -27.98
N GLN A 533 5.83 -9.34 -27.34
CA GLN A 533 4.54 -9.00 -27.92
C GLN A 533 4.66 -7.92 -28.99
N MET A 534 5.58 -6.96 -28.81
CA MET A 534 5.91 -5.97 -29.84
C MET A 534 6.37 -6.66 -31.13
N GLU A 535 7.25 -7.66 -31.03
CA GLU A 535 7.69 -8.46 -32.18
C GLU A 535 6.54 -9.28 -32.77
N ARG A 536 5.74 -9.96 -31.94
CA ARG A 536 4.62 -10.81 -32.40
C ARG A 536 3.59 -10.02 -33.22
N LEU A 537 3.22 -8.84 -32.74
CA LEU A 537 2.19 -8.01 -33.36
C LEU A 537 2.75 -6.99 -34.36
N GLY A 538 4.08 -6.92 -34.50
CA GLY A 538 4.74 -6.03 -35.45
C GLY A 538 4.59 -4.55 -35.09
N LEU A 539 4.60 -4.20 -33.80
CA LEU A 539 4.53 -2.80 -33.36
C LEU A 539 5.79 -2.05 -33.83
N GLY A 540 5.60 -1.10 -34.75
CA GLY A 540 6.66 -0.27 -35.30
C GLY A 540 7.19 0.78 -34.32
N PRO A 541 8.21 1.56 -34.72
CA PRO A 541 8.67 2.68 -33.92
C PRO A 541 7.57 3.73 -33.75
N ALA A 542 7.62 4.47 -32.64
CA ALA A 542 6.73 5.58 -32.40
C ALA A 542 6.85 6.65 -33.52
N PRO A 543 5.72 7.27 -33.94
CA PRO A 543 5.75 8.42 -34.82
C PRO A 543 6.62 9.56 -34.27
N GLU A 544 7.19 10.39 -35.15
CA GLU A 544 8.08 11.50 -34.74
C GLU A 544 7.40 12.50 -33.79
N ASN A 545 6.07 12.66 -33.90
CA ASN A 545 5.27 13.52 -33.04
C ASN A 545 4.69 12.81 -31.80
N TRP A 546 5.09 11.56 -31.53
CA TRP A 546 4.71 10.86 -30.30
C TRP A 546 5.43 11.47 -29.09
N PRO A 547 4.71 11.96 -28.07
CA PRO A 547 5.32 12.61 -26.92
C PRO A 547 6.08 11.61 -26.04
N GLU A 548 7.14 12.08 -25.38
CA GLU A 548 7.99 11.28 -24.48
C GLU A 548 7.19 10.66 -23.32
N GLY A 549 6.15 11.34 -22.84
CA GLY A 549 5.23 10.85 -21.80
C GLY A 549 4.14 9.90 -22.30
N GLY A 550 4.19 9.41 -23.53
CA GLY A 550 3.15 8.55 -24.09
C GLY A 550 1.79 9.27 -24.20
N LEU A 551 0.68 8.55 -24.04
CA LEU A 551 -0.65 9.15 -24.13
C LEU A 551 -0.81 10.34 -23.18
N ASP A 552 -0.28 10.27 -21.95
CA ASP A 552 -0.35 11.37 -20.99
C ASP A 552 0.40 12.63 -21.43
N GLY A 553 1.45 12.46 -22.25
CA GLY A 553 2.24 13.54 -22.82
C GLY A 553 1.54 14.32 -23.94
N ILE A 554 0.37 13.90 -24.41
CA ILE A 554 -0.39 14.61 -25.44
C ILE A 554 -0.96 15.91 -24.86
N ARG A 555 -0.46 17.07 -25.29
CA ARG A 555 -0.90 18.37 -24.74
C ARG A 555 -2.29 18.72 -25.24
N ARG A 556 -3.14 19.20 -24.33
CA ARG A 556 -4.47 19.73 -24.70
C ARG A 556 -4.34 21.13 -25.29
N PRO A 557 -5.21 21.51 -26.23
CA PRO A 557 -5.30 22.90 -26.64
C PRO A 557 -5.77 23.77 -25.46
N SER A 558 -5.16 24.95 -25.31
CA SER A 558 -5.54 26.01 -24.38
C SER A 558 -5.60 27.35 -25.12
N ALA A 559 -5.97 28.44 -24.42
CA ALA A 559 -6.06 29.77 -25.03
C ALA A 559 -4.75 30.26 -25.68
N ASN A 560 -3.60 29.80 -25.18
CA ASN A 560 -2.27 30.24 -25.62
C ASN A 560 -1.41 29.12 -26.22
N ASP A 561 -1.88 27.87 -26.19
CA ASP A 561 -1.15 26.70 -26.66
C ASP A 561 -2.08 25.87 -27.56
N PRO A 562 -1.77 25.66 -28.85
CA PRO A 562 -2.61 24.83 -29.72
C PRO A 562 -2.64 23.35 -29.32
N GLY A 563 -1.81 22.92 -28.36
CA GLY A 563 -1.72 21.52 -27.93
C GLY A 563 -0.93 20.64 -28.89
N THR A 564 -1.03 19.33 -28.70
CA THR A 564 -0.48 18.33 -29.63
C THR A 564 -1.48 18.09 -30.77
N GLU A 565 -1.03 18.16 -32.02
CA GLU A 565 -1.86 17.85 -33.17
C GLU A 565 -2.19 16.35 -33.22
N ILE A 566 -3.48 16.02 -33.15
CA ILE A 566 -3.96 14.63 -33.20
C ILE A 566 -4.15 14.22 -34.65
N THR A 567 -3.21 13.43 -35.17
CA THR A 567 -3.28 12.87 -36.53
C THR A 567 -3.84 11.44 -36.53
N PRO A 568 -4.41 10.95 -37.65
CA PRO A 568 -4.83 9.56 -37.75
C PRO A 568 -3.73 8.54 -37.46
N GLU A 569 -2.48 8.86 -37.82
CA GLU A 569 -1.30 8.04 -37.52
C GLU A 569 -1.04 7.95 -36.01
N LEU A 570 -1.14 9.07 -35.29
CA LEU A 570 -0.97 9.10 -33.84
C LEU A 570 -2.07 8.29 -33.13
N VAL A 571 -3.32 8.43 -33.58
CA VAL A 571 -4.45 7.63 -33.05
C VAL A 571 -4.23 6.14 -33.31
N GLN A 572 -3.82 5.77 -34.53
CA GLN A 572 -3.53 4.38 -34.88
C GLN A 572 -2.41 3.81 -34.01
N TYR A 573 -1.31 4.55 -33.84
CA TYR A 573 -0.20 4.12 -32.99
C TYR A 573 -0.62 3.97 -31.52
N ALA A 574 -1.41 4.89 -30.97
CA ALA A 574 -1.95 4.77 -29.61
C ALA A 574 -2.78 3.48 -29.43
N ASN A 575 -3.60 3.15 -30.43
CA ASN A 575 -4.40 1.92 -30.42
C ASN A 575 -3.54 0.66 -30.52
N ASP A 576 -2.55 0.63 -31.43
CA ASP A 576 -1.67 -0.54 -31.59
C ASP A 576 -0.75 -0.72 -30.38
N LEU A 577 -0.31 0.36 -29.75
CA LEU A 577 0.46 0.34 -28.51
C LEU A 577 -0.37 -0.25 -27.36
N TYR A 578 -1.61 0.21 -27.17
CA TYR A 578 -2.54 -0.34 -26.17
C TYR A 578 -2.83 -1.83 -26.43
N ASP A 579 -3.15 -2.20 -27.67
CA ASP A 579 -3.43 -3.59 -28.05
C ASP A 579 -2.22 -4.53 -27.77
N THR A 580 -0.99 -4.02 -27.96
CA THR A 580 0.23 -4.78 -27.66
C THR A 580 0.45 -4.92 -26.16
N SER A 581 0.05 -3.92 -25.37
CA SER A 581 0.04 -3.99 -23.92
C SER A 581 -0.97 -5.03 -23.41
N VAL A 582 -2.19 -5.04 -23.96
CA VAL A 582 -3.20 -6.08 -23.67
C VAL A 582 -2.66 -7.48 -23.97
N ALA A 583 -1.95 -7.64 -25.09
CA ALA A 583 -1.30 -8.91 -25.43
C ALA A 583 -0.19 -9.34 -24.45
N THR A 584 0.42 -8.39 -23.74
CA THR A 584 1.39 -8.69 -22.68
C THR A 584 0.68 -9.26 -21.45
N THR A 585 -0.45 -8.69 -21.06
CA THR A 585 -1.30 -9.27 -20.01
C THR A 585 -1.79 -10.66 -20.39
N ASP A 586 -2.29 -10.86 -21.61
CA ASP A 586 -2.79 -12.16 -22.07
C ASP A 586 -1.72 -13.26 -22.01
N MET A 587 -0.48 -12.94 -22.40
CA MET A 587 0.66 -13.86 -22.30
C MET A 587 0.88 -14.31 -20.85
N TRP A 588 0.89 -13.37 -19.90
CA TRP A 588 1.10 -13.68 -18.48
C TRP A 588 -0.09 -14.38 -17.84
N PHE A 589 -1.31 -14.06 -18.27
CA PHE A 589 -2.50 -14.80 -17.89
C PHE A 589 -2.43 -16.26 -18.39
N GLY A 590 -1.94 -16.47 -19.61
CA GLY A 590 -1.63 -17.81 -20.12
C GLY A 590 -0.63 -18.57 -19.25
N ARG A 591 0.45 -17.91 -18.80
CA ARG A 591 1.42 -18.51 -17.86
C ARG A 591 0.82 -18.85 -16.50
N LEU A 592 -0.09 -18.03 -16.00
CA LEU A 592 -0.82 -18.31 -14.77
C LEU A 592 -1.68 -19.57 -14.93
N LEU A 593 -2.43 -19.69 -16.02
CA LEU A 593 -3.25 -20.88 -16.32
C LEU A 593 -2.37 -22.15 -16.45
N GLU A 594 -1.24 -22.06 -17.15
CA GLU A 594 -0.27 -23.16 -17.25
C GLU A 594 0.24 -23.59 -15.85
N LYS A 595 0.56 -22.62 -14.99
CA LYS A 595 1.01 -22.92 -13.61
C LYS A 595 -0.08 -23.59 -12.77
N ILE A 596 -1.35 -23.22 -12.95
CA ILE A 596 -2.50 -23.83 -12.26
C ILE A 596 -2.63 -25.31 -12.67
N ASP A 597 -2.53 -25.60 -13.97
CA ASP A 597 -2.56 -26.98 -14.51
C ASP A 597 -1.36 -27.80 -14.01
N GLU A 598 -0.14 -27.24 -14.06
CA GLU A 598 1.09 -27.88 -13.55
C GLU A 598 0.97 -28.30 -12.08
N LEU A 599 0.28 -27.49 -11.26
CA LEU A 599 0.07 -27.71 -9.83
C LEU A 599 -1.17 -28.56 -9.52
N GLY A 600 -1.96 -28.93 -10.53
CA GLY A 600 -3.22 -29.68 -10.37
C GLY A 600 -4.24 -28.92 -9.52
N LEU A 601 -4.48 -27.65 -9.87
CA LEU A 601 -5.35 -26.75 -9.13
C LEU A 601 -6.70 -26.47 -9.81
N ASP A 602 -6.91 -26.93 -11.05
CA ASP A 602 -8.06 -26.58 -11.89
C ASP A 602 -9.40 -26.97 -11.27
N ASP A 603 -9.48 -28.15 -10.67
CA ASP A 603 -10.72 -28.71 -10.11
C ASP A 603 -11.15 -28.09 -8.77
N ARG A 604 -10.37 -27.14 -8.24
CA ARG A 604 -10.56 -26.57 -6.90
C ARG A 604 -10.22 -25.09 -6.80
N THR A 605 -10.08 -24.40 -7.93
CA THR A 605 -9.74 -22.98 -7.96
C THR A 605 -10.77 -22.18 -8.76
N ILE A 606 -11.41 -21.23 -8.09
CA ILE A 606 -12.18 -20.18 -8.75
C ILE A 606 -11.20 -19.18 -9.35
N ILE A 607 -11.37 -18.83 -10.62
CA ILE A 607 -10.58 -17.80 -11.29
C ILE A 607 -11.53 -16.73 -11.78
N VAL A 608 -11.31 -15.49 -11.38
CA VAL A 608 -12.08 -14.33 -11.84
C VAL A 608 -11.14 -13.39 -12.58
N LEU A 609 -11.51 -13.00 -13.81
CA LEU A 609 -10.83 -11.95 -14.56
C LEU A 609 -11.79 -10.77 -14.74
N THR A 610 -11.35 -9.58 -14.36
CA THR A 610 -12.09 -8.33 -14.53
C THR A 610 -11.15 -7.16 -14.81
N SER A 611 -11.73 -6.01 -15.14
CA SER A 611 -11.04 -4.71 -15.06
C SER A 611 -11.58 -3.83 -13.93
N ASP A 612 -10.74 -2.93 -13.43
CA ASP A 612 -11.13 -1.84 -12.55
C ASP A 612 -11.73 -0.65 -13.32
N HIS A 613 -11.28 -0.37 -14.55
CA HIS A 613 -11.89 0.55 -15.52
C HIS A 613 -11.27 0.36 -16.91
N GLY A 614 -11.60 1.20 -17.89
CA GLY A 614 -10.97 1.20 -19.21
C GLY A 614 -10.01 2.38 -19.43
N GLU A 615 -9.68 2.64 -20.68
CA GLU A 615 -8.74 3.69 -21.14
C GLU A 615 -9.31 4.39 -22.38
N GLU A 616 -9.30 5.72 -22.41
CA GLU A 616 -9.57 6.50 -23.61
C GLU A 616 -8.29 6.64 -24.44
N LEU A 617 -8.35 6.24 -25.70
CA LEU A 617 -7.23 6.18 -26.64
C LEU A 617 -7.36 7.28 -27.70
N LEU A 618 -7.68 8.50 -27.25
CA LEU A 618 -8.10 9.64 -28.09
C LEU A 618 -9.55 9.56 -28.58
N ASP A 619 -10.34 8.68 -27.96
CA ASP A 619 -11.78 8.56 -28.16
C ASP A 619 -12.46 9.91 -27.87
N ARG A 620 -13.20 10.45 -28.85
CA ARG A 620 -13.88 11.77 -28.74
C ARG A 620 -12.95 12.94 -28.34
N GLY A 621 -11.64 12.79 -28.55
CA GLY A 621 -10.62 13.77 -28.14
C GLY A 621 -10.22 13.69 -26.67
N PHE A 622 -10.75 12.74 -25.90
CA PHE A 622 -10.34 12.44 -24.53
C PHE A 622 -9.22 11.39 -24.51
N ARG A 623 -8.45 11.35 -23.42
CA ARG A 623 -7.33 10.41 -23.27
C ARG A 623 -7.12 10.03 -21.82
N GLY A 624 -6.63 8.82 -21.60
CA GLY A 624 -6.39 8.32 -20.25
C GLY A 624 -7.72 7.92 -19.61
N HIS A 625 -7.87 8.18 -18.32
CA HIS A 625 -9.05 7.74 -17.57
C HIS A 625 -9.38 8.71 -16.41
N GLY A 626 -10.38 8.37 -15.60
CA GLY A 626 -10.78 9.11 -14.41
C GLY A 626 -11.66 10.33 -14.63
N HIS A 627 -11.87 10.78 -15.86
CA HIS A 627 -12.51 12.06 -16.13
C HIS A 627 -13.78 11.95 -16.98
N THR A 628 -14.11 10.81 -17.56
CA THR A 628 -15.41 10.61 -18.21
C THR A 628 -16.11 9.36 -17.68
N VAL A 629 -17.36 9.15 -18.09
CA VAL A 629 -18.13 7.93 -17.78
C VAL A 629 -18.65 7.30 -19.08
N PHE A 630 -17.87 7.45 -20.16
CA PHE A 630 -18.17 6.83 -21.45
C PHE A 630 -17.85 5.33 -21.44
N PRO A 631 -18.44 4.54 -22.37
CA PRO A 631 -18.27 3.10 -22.41
C PRO A 631 -16.81 2.63 -22.42
N GLU A 632 -15.91 3.41 -23.01
CA GLU A 632 -14.47 3.13 -23.06
C GLU A 632 -13.82 3.09 -21.68
N LEU A 633 -14.38 3.76 -20.67
CA LEU A 633 -13.87 3.76 -19.30
C LEU A 633 -14.67 2.87 -18.35
N VAL A 634 -15.97 2.66 -18.58
CA VAL A 634 -16.84 2.01 -17.59
C VAL A 634 -17.32 0.62 -17.98
N ARG A 635 -17.23 0.20 -19.25
CA ARG A 635 -17.52 -1.20 -19.62
C ARG A 635 -16.29 -2.07 -19.42
N SER A 636 -16.41 -3.05 -18.53
CA SER A 636 -15.30 -3.90 -18.10
C SER A 636 -15.56 -5.36 -18.44
N PRO A 637 -14.54 -6.14 -18.84
CA PRO A 637 -14.68 -7.58 -18.96
C PRO A 637 -15.00 -8.20 -17.61
N LEU A 638 -15.79 -9.27 -17.61
CA LEU A 638 -16.01 -10.06 -16.40
C LEU A 638 -16.23 -11.53 -16.76
N ILE A 639 -15.26 -12.35 -16.35
CA ILE A 639 -15.20 -13.78 -16.65
C ILE A 639 -14.99 -14.55 -15.35
N PHE A 640 -15.86 -15.52 -15.07
CA PHE A 640 -15.76 -16.42 -13.93
C PHE A 640 -15.53 -17.86 -14.39
N HIS A 641 -14.42 -18.45 -13.99
CA HIS A 641 -14.26 -19.89 -13.99
C HIS A 641 -14.56 -20.42 -12.58
N VAL A 642 -15.54 -21.31 -12.48
CA VAL A 642 -15.91 -21.97 -11.22
C VAL A 642 -15.86 -23.48 -11.43
N PRO A 643 -15.06 -24.22 -10.65
CA PRO A 643 -14.94 -25.66 -10.82
C PRO A 643 -16.29 -26.37 -10.75
N GLY A 644 -16.60 -27.14 -11.80
CA GLY A 644 -17.87 -27.88 -11.91
C GLY A 644 -19.09 -27.07 -12.33
N ALA A 645 -18.94 -25.76 -12.60
CA ALA A 645 -20.00 -24.96 -13.23
C ALA A 645 -19.95 -25.12 -14.76
N ASP A 646 -21.13 -25.10 -15.40
CA ASP A 646 -21.21 -25.11 -16.85
C ASP A 646 -20.76 -23.75 -17.44
N PRO A 647 -19.92 -23.74 -18.47
CA PRO A 647 -19.56 -22.51 -19.16
C PRO A 647 -20.75 -21.91 -19.91
N GLY A 648 -20.73 -20.60 -20.14
CA GLY A 648 -21.79 -19.94 -20.88
C GLY A 648 -21.77 -18.43 -20.78
N ARG A 649 -22.57 -17.79 -21.64
CA ARG A 649 -22.72 -16.33 -21.63
C ARG A 649 -23.91 -15.93 -20.77
N ARG A 650 -23.72 -14.94 -19.91
CA ARG A 650 -24.74 -14.37 -19.03
C ARG A 650 -25.12 -12.98 -19.52
N MET A 651 -26.43 -12.82 -19.75
CA MET A 651 -27.07 -11.54 -20.03
C MET A 651 -27.53 -10.91 -18.71
N GLY A 652 -27.45 -9.59 -18.63
CA GLY A 652 -27.91 -8.82 -17.48
C GLY A 652 -26.82 -7.90 -16.96
N VAL A 653 -27.22 -6.69 -16.60
CA VAL A 653 -26.30 -5.65 -16.13
C VAL A 653 -25.74 -6.02 -14.76
N VAL A 654 -24.42 -6.14 -14.68
CA VAL A 654 -23.69 -6.35 -13.43
C VAL A 654 -22.63 -5.27 -13.23
N SER A 655 -22.14 -5.14 -12.00
CA SER A 655 -21.06 -4.23 -11.67
C SER A 655 -19.88 -5.02 -11.09
N ASN A 656 -18.66 -4.53 -11.29
CA ASN A 656 -17.46 -5.13 -10.72
C ASN A 656 -17.50 -5.22 -9.19
N ARG A 657 -18.26 -4.34 -8.50
CA ARG A 657 -18.53 -4.46 -7.05
C ARG A 657 -19.30 -5.73 -6.67
N HIS A 658 -19.95 -6.42 -7.60
CA HIS A 658 -20.64 -7.67 -7.31
C HIS A 658 -19.69 -8.88 -7.26
N VAL A 659 -18.45 -8.73 -7.72
CA VAL A 659 -17.46 -9.81 -7.69
C VAL A 659 -17.11 -10.27 -6.28
N PRO A 660 -16.79 -9.38 -5.31
CA PRO A 660 -16.37 -9.82 -3.99
C PRO A 660 -17.49 -10.53 -3.22
N THR A 661 -18.72 -10.06 -3.39
CA THR A 661 -19.90 -10.68 -2.77
C THR A 661 -20.25 -12.03 -3.42
N THR A 662 -19.97 -12.19 -4.71
CA THR A 662 -20.09 -13.50 -5.39
C THR A 662 -19.02 -14.48 -4.91
N ILE A 663 -17.76 -14.02 -4.77
CA ILE A 663 -16.68 -14.82 -4.17
C ILE A 663 -17.05 -15.24 -2.74
N ALA A 664 -17.58 -14.31 -1.93
CA ALA A 664 -18.02 -14.60 -0.58
C ALA A 664 -19.15 -15.64 -0.55
N ALA A 665 -20.11 -15.57 -1.48
CA ALA A 665 -21.17 -16.58 -1.62
C ALA A 665 -20.59 -17.98 -1.94
N LEU A 666 -19.70 -18.05 -2.93
CA LEU A 666 -19.06 -19.31 -3.38
C LEU A 666 -18.17 -19.95 -2.31
N CYS A 667 -17.64 -19.14 -1.38
CA CYS A 667 -16.77 -19.57 -0.29
C CYS A 667 -17.50 -19.67 1.07
N ASP A 668 -18.83 -19.51 1.10
CA ASP A 668 -19.67 -19.52 2.31
C ASP A 668 -19.16 -18.57 3.42
N VAL A 669 -18.80 -17.35 3.02
CA VAL A 669 -18.26 -16.30 3.90
C VAL A 669 -19.26 -15.14 3.99
N ALA A 670 -19.47 -14.61 5.19
CA ALA A 670 -20.28 -13.41 5.37
C ALA A 670 -19.47 -12.16 5.03
N LEU A 671 -20.11 -11.19 4.36
CA LEU A 671 -19.59 -9.84 4.18
C LEU A 671 -20.44 -8.87 5.01
N PRO A 672 -19.85 -8.11 5.95
CA PRO A 672 -20.55 -7.05 6.68
C PRO A 672 -21.20 -6.04 5.73
N GLY A 673 -22.38 -5.54 6.09
CA GLY A 673 -23.19 -4.65 5.24
C GLY A 673 -24.18 -5.39 4.32
N PHE A 674 -24.13 -6.73 4.29
CA PHE A 674 -25.07 -7.55 3.51
C PHE A 674 -25.78 -8.56 4.41
N ASP A 675 -27.11 -8.70 4.27
CA ASP A 675 -27.88 -9.75 4.97
C ASP A 675 -27.37 -11.14 4.60
N ARG A 676 -27.00 -11.30 3.33
CA ARG A 676 -26.25 -12.43 2.78
C ARG A 676 -25.45 -11.95 1.57
N PRO A 677 -24.35 -12.62 1.21
CA PRO A 677 -23.66 -12.35 -0.04
C PRO A 677 -24.58 -12.55 -1.25
N ILE A 678 -24.36 -11.76 -2.29
CA ILE A 678 -25.06 -11.78 -3.58
C ILE A 678 -24.25 -12.67 -4.53
N ASP A 679 -24.89 -13.68 -5.10
CA ASP A 679 -24.26 -14.57 -6.08
C ASP A 679 -24.78 -14.29 -7.49
N ILE A 680 -24.03 -13.51 -8.28
CA ILE A 680 -24.44 -13.17 -9.66
C ILE A 680 -24.41 -14.35 -10.64
N LEU A 681 -23.88 -15.51 -10.23
CA LEU A 681 -23.87 -16.71 -11.09
C LEU A 681 -25.21 -17.46 -11.02
N ASN A 682 -25.92 -17.32 -9.90
CA ASN A 682 -27.16 -18.03 -9.59
C ASN A 682 -28.36 -17.10 -9.35
N GLU A 683 -28.15 -15.79 -9.28
CA GLU A 683 -29.19 -14.80 -9.05
C GLU A 683 -29.34 -13.85 -10.23
N THR A 684 -30.56 -13.34 -10.42
CA THR A 684 -30.84 -12.25 -11.35
C THR A 684 -30.97 -10.95 -10.57
N LEU A 685 -30.10 -10.00 -10.87
CA LEU A 685 -30.13 -8.67 -10.27
C LEU A 685 -31.08 -7.72 -11.04
N PRO A 686 -31.49 -6.60 -10.44
CA PRO A 686 -32.04 -5.48 -11.20
C PRO A 686 -31.09 -5.12 -12.35
N ASP A 687 -31.66 -4.84 -13.52
CA ASP A 687 -30.92 -4.57 -14.75
C ASP A 687 -30.36 -3.13 -14.74
N GLU A 688 -29.57 -2.81 -13.72
CA GLU A 688 -29.05 -1.48 -13.41
C GLU A 688 -27.57 -1.51 -12.96
N ALA A 689 -26.75 -0.59 -13.48
CA ALA A 689 -25.42 -0.32 -12.96
C ALA A 689 -25.15 1.19 -12.87
N LEU A 690 -24.82 1.65 -11.66
CA LEU A 690 -24.35 2.99 -11.36
C LEU A 690 -22.82 3.03 -11.44
N PHE A 691 -22.29 4.08 -12.07
CA PHE A 691 -20.88 4.39 -12.16
C PHE A 691 -20.62 5.89 -12.04
N GLU A 692 -19.48 6.29 -11.50
CA GLU A 692 -19.22 7.71 -11.20
C GLU A 692 -17.75 8.15 -11.36
N THR A 693 -17.56 9.47 -11.45
CA THR A 693 -16.28 10.12 -11.18
C THR A 693 -16.49 11.49 -10.53
N THR A 694 -15.56 11.92 -9.69
CA THR A 694 -15.51 13.29 -9.14
C THR A 694 -14.52 14.20 -9.84
N LYS A 695 -13.82 13.70 -10.88
CA LYS A 695 -12.84 14.46 -11.68
C LYS A 695 -13.37 14.70 -13.10
N GLY A 696 -14.68 14.83 -13.20
CA GLY A 696 -15.39 14.61 -14.44
C GLY A 696 -15.37 15.81 -15.38
N GLU A 697 -15.05 15.54 -16.64
CA GLU A 697 -15.02 16.49 -17.74
C GLU A 697 -16.24 16.28 -18.65
N TRP A 698 -17.21 17.19 -18.58
CA TRP A 698 -18.35 17.13 -19.49
C TRP A 698 -17.98 17.50 -20.94
N SER A 699 -16.89 18.21 -21.19
CA SER A 699 -16.47 18.61 -22.55
C SER A 699 -14.95 18.64 -22.67
N PRO A 700 -14.36 18.14 -23.78
CA PRO A 700 -12.91 18.09 -23.94
C PRO A 700 -12.26 19.48 -24.07
N GLN A 701 -13.06 20.53 -24.28
CA GLN A 701 -12.58 21.90 -24.49
C GLN A 701 -12.33 22.68 -23.18
N TYR A 702 -12.84 22.21 -22.04
CA TYR A 702 -12.72 22.91 -20.76
C TYR A 702 -12.55 21.91 -19.63
N PRO A 703 -11.37 21.85 -18.97
CA PRO A 703 -11.23 21.04 -17.76
C PRO A 703 -12.15 21.63 -16.68
N ARG A 704 -13.03 20.79 -16.15
CA ARG A 704 -13.80 21.08 -14.94
C ARG A 704 -13.72 19.84 -14.06
N ASN A 705 -13.59 20.02 -12.75
CA ASN A 705 -13.64 18.93 -11.78
C ASN A 705 -15.10 18.71 -11.36
N GLU A 706 -15.95 18.28 -12.29
CA GLU A 706 -17.37 18.05 -12.03
C GLU A 706 -17.61 16.65 -11.47
N GLN A 707 -18.67 16.48 -10.70
CA GLN A 707 -19.15 15.14 -10.36
C GLN A 707 -20.04 14.63 -11.50
N LEU A 708 -19.65 13.50 -12.09
CA LEU A 708 -20.41 12.82 -13.13
C LEU A 708 -20.91 11.49 -12.60
N PHE A 709 -22.19 11.23 -12.83
CA PHE A 709 -22.78 9.92 -12.66
C PHE A 709 -23.23 9.37 -13.99
N GLY A 710 -23.19 8.06 -14.14
CA GLY A 710 -23.96 7.38 -15.15
C GLY A 710 -24.71 6.18 -14.60
N LEU A 711 -25.86 5.92 -15.19
CA LEU A 711 -26.73 4.80 -14.87
C LEU A 711 -27.05 4.05 -16.15
N ARG A 712 -26.57 2.82 -16.24
CA ARG A 712 -27.06 1.83 -17.19
C ARG A 712 -28.37 1.27 -16.64
N SER A 713 -29.46 1.32 -17.40
CA SER A 713 -30.74 0.70 -17.07
C SER A 713 -31.41 0.11 -18.32
N GLY A 714 -31.75 -1.18 -18.32
CA GLY A 714 -32.46 -1.81 -19.43
C GLY A 714 -31.62 -1.91 -20.71
N SER A 715 -31.89 -1.08 -21.72
CA SER A 715 -31.03 -0.92 -22.93
C SER A 715 -30.50 0.50 -23.12
N HIS A 716 -30.55 1.32 -22.08
CA HIS A 716 -30.14 2.71 -22.15
C HIS A 716 -29.12 3.06 -21.08
N THR A 717 -28.34 4.10 -21.38
CA THR A 717 -27.39 4.71 -20.47
C THR A 717 -27.67 6.19 -20.35
N THR A 718 -27.88 6.65 -19.12
CA THR A 718 -27.96 8.08 -18.79
C THR A 718 -26.64 8.52 -18.18
N GLN A 719 -26.07 9.64 -18.65
CA GLN A 719 -25.01 10.34 -17.93
C GLN A 719 -25.55 11.67 -17.43
N TRP A 720 -25.17 12.04 -16.22
CA TRP A 720 -25.61 13.26 -15.55
C TRP A 720 -24.41 14.00 -15.00
N ARG A 721 -24.24 15.26 -15.43
CA ARG A 721 -23.44 16.25 -14.73
C ARG A 721 -24.18 16.66 -13.47
N TYR A 722 -23.75 16.11 -12.35
CA TYR A 722 -24.47 16.18 -11.09
C TYR A 722 -24.64 17.62 -10.61
N SER A 723 -25.83 17.91 -10.06
CA SER A 723 -26.12 19.14 -9.33
C SER A 723 -27.14 18.85 -8.24
N ASP A 724 -27.14 19.67 -7.18
CA ASP A 724 -28.10 19.53 -6.08
C ASP A 724 -29.49 20.14 -6.40
N LEU A 725 -29.70 20.58 -7.64
CA LEU A 725 -31.01 21.05 -8.11
C LEU A 725 -32.03 19.90 -8.10
N PRO A 726 -33.31 20.14 -7.79
CA PRO A 726 -34.39 19.19 -8.09
C PRO A 726 -34.27 18.67 -9.53
N VAL A 727 -34.56 17.38 -9.78
CA VAL A 727 -34.35 16.78 -11.11
C VAL A 727 -35.15 17.51 -12.20
N GLU A 728 -36.30 18.09 -11.87
CA GLU A 728 -37.13 18.88 -12.77
C GLU A 728 -36.44 20.19 -13.21
N GLU A 729 -35.56 20.73 -12.37
CA GLU A 729 -34.81 21.96 -12.58
C GLU A 729 -33.44 21.71 -13.23
N VAL A 730 -32.97 20.47 -13.29
CA VAL A 730 -31.70 20.11 -13.95
C VAL A 730 -31.73 20.54 -15.42
N PRO A 731 -30.75 21.34 -15.88
CA PRO A 731 -30.66 21.75 -17.27
C PRO A 731 -30.53 20.54 -18.19
N ARG A 732 -31.23 20.54 -19.33
CA ARG A 732 -31.09 19.46 -20.34
C ARG A 732 -29.65 19.29 -20.82
N SER A 733 -28.85 20.37 -20.81
CA SER A 733 -27.43 20.36 -21.17
C SER A 733 -26.57 19.47 -20.27
N ASP A 734 -27.09 19.10 -19.11
CA ASP A 734 -26.38 18.37 -18.05
C ASP A 734 -26.76 16.89 -18.06
N LEU A 735 -27.63 16.49 -19.01
CA LEU A 735 -28.04 15.12 -19.22
C LEU A 735 -27.58 14.64 -20.59
N ARG A 736 -27.12 13.39 -20.64
CA ARG A 736 -26.97 12.61 -21.87
C ARG A 736 -27.74 11.31 -21.70
N TYR A 737 -28.32 10.84 -22.80
CA TYR A 737 -29.11 9.63 -22.85
C TYR A 737 -28.76 8.90 -24.14
N PHE A 738 -28.39 7.64 -24.02
CA PHE A 738 -27.91 6.79 -25.10
C PHE A 738 -28.76 5.52 -25.17
N ASP A 739 -29.04 5.05 -26.39
CA ASP A 739 -29.59 3.72 -26.64
C ASP A 739 -28.44 2.77 -26.98
N ASP A 740 -28.11 1.91 -26.02
CA ASP A 740 -26.94 1.03 -26.10
C ASP A 740 -27.13 -0.11 -27.12
N ARG A 741 -28.36 -0.37 -27.57
CA ARG A 741 -28.63 -1.39 -28.60
C ARG A 741 -28.32 -0.89 -30.00
N SER A 742 -28.76 0.33 -30.31
CA SER A 742 -28.54 0.92 -31.64
C SER A 742 -27.23 1.70 -31.73
N ASP A 743 -26.69 2.15 -30.59
CA ASP A 743 -25.45 2.91 -30.47
C ASP A 743 -24.64 2.50 -29.23
N PRO A 744 -24.07 1.27 -29.21
CA PRO A 744 -23.27 0.78 -28.09
C PRO A 744 -22.00 1.61 -27.83
N ALA A 745 -21.61 2.43 -28.80
CA ALA A 745 -20.49 3.36 -28.69
C ALA A 745 -20.92 4.75 -28.19
N ALA A 746 -22.16 4.96 -27.75
CA ALA A 746 -22.64 6.23 -27.17
C ALA A 746 -22.22 7.48 -27.99
N ARG A 747 -22.37 7.43 -29.32
CA ARG A 747 -22.02 8.51 -30.26
C ARG A 747 -23.13 9.55 -30.39
N SER A 748 -24.38 9.17 -30.19
CA SER A 748 -25.58 9.97 -30.42
C SER A 748 -26.34 10.21 -29.12
N ASN A 749 -26.28 11.44 -28.62
CA ASN A 749 -27.09 11.86 -27.48
C ASN A 749 -28.55 12.07 -27.92
N VAL A 750 -29.46 11.20 -27.48
CA VAL A 750 -30.88 11.20 -27.86
C VAL A 750 -31.80 11.86 -26.82
N VAL A 751 -31.26 12.63 -25.86
CA VAL A 751 -32.06 13.34 -24.82
C VAL A 751 -33.21 14.17 -25.39
N THR A 752 -33.06 14.73 -26.59
CA THR A 752 -34.13 15.51 -27.23
C THR A 752 -35.39 14.69 -27.54
N VAL A 753 -35.26 13.36 -27.62
CA VAL A 753 -36.34 12.41 -27.87
C VAL A 753 -36.89 11.82 -26.56
N SER A 754 -36.03 11.61 -25.57
CA SER A 754 -36.32 10.82 -24.35
C SER A 754 -36.06 11.56 -23.03
N GLU A 755 -36.37 12.85 -22.95
CA GLU A 755 -36.08 13.65 -21.75
C GLU A 755 -36.72 13.11 -20.46
N ALA A 756 -37.96 12.61 -20.52
CA ALA A 756 -38.63 12.06 -19.36
C ALA A 756 -37.89 10.83 -18.79
N GLU A 757 -37.34 9.98 -19.65
CA GLU A 757 -36.55 8.80 -19.26
C GLU A 757 -35.20 9.22 -18.69
N ALA A 758 -34.54 10.20 -19.31
CA ALA A 758 -33.28 10.76 -18.80
C ALA A 758 -33.45 11.38 -17.40
N ARG A 759 -34.55 12.09 -17.15
CA ARG A 759 -34.87 12.66 -15.83
C ARG A 759 -35.23 11.57 -14.83
N ALA A 760 -36.00 10.56 -15.20
CA ALA A 760 -36.29 9.42 -14.32
C ALA A 760 -35.01 8.68 -13.90
N ALA A 761 -34.06 8.49 -14.83
CA ALA A 761 -32.76 7.93 -14.52
C ALA A 761 -31.92 8.84 -13.60
N ALA A 762 -31.96 10.16 -13.77
CA ALA A 762 -31.31 11.09 -12.86
C ALA A 762 -31.88 11.03 -11.44
N GLU A 763 -33.21 10.89 -11.29
CA GLU A 763 -33.82 10.69 -9.97
C GLU A 763 -33.38 9.35 -9.37
N ARG A 764 -33.36 8.29 -10.18
CA ARG A 764 -32.86 6.98 -9.76
C ARG A 764 -31.40 7.03 -9.30
N ILE A 765 -30.55 7.80 -9.98
CA ILE A 765 -29.16 8.07 -9.54
C ILE A 765 -29.17 8.72 -8.16
N ARG A 766 -29.99 9.77 -7.95
CA ARG A 766 -30.06 10.47 -6.65
C ARG A 766 -30.48 9.52 -5.52
N GLU A 767 -31.46 8.64 -5.75
CA GLU A 767 -31.90 7.64 -4.77
C GLU A 767 -30.76 6.69 -4.38
N ILE A 768 -30.09 6.09 -5.38
CA ILE A 768 -29.00 5.14 -5.16
C ILE A 768 -27.84 5.81 -4.40
N VAL A 769 -27.44 7.01 -4.85
CA VAL A 769 -26.37 7.80 -4.24
C VAL A 769 -26.74 8.22 -2.82
N GLY A 770 -27.97 8.67 -2.59
CA GLY A 770 -28.47 9.03 -1.27
C GLY A 770 -28.38 7.85 -0.30
N SER A 771 -28.87 6.67 -0.71
CA SER A 771 -28.79 5.46 0.11
C SER A 771 -27.34 5.01 0.36
N ALA A 772 -26.45 5.11 -0.63
CA ALA A 772 -25.04 4.79 -0.47
C ALA A 772 -24.35 5.70 0.56
N ARG A 773 -24.68 7.00 0.57
CA ARG A 773 -24.12 7.96 1.54
C ARG A 773 -24.53 7.69 2.98
N GLU A 774 -25.69 7.10 3.22
CA GLU A 774 -26.12 6.67 4.56
C GLU A 774 -25.29 5.51 5.11
N GLN A 775 -24.67 4.71 4.23
CA GLN A 775 -23.81 3.58 4.59
C GLN A 775 -22.33 3.99 4.75
N LYS A 776 -22.01 5.25 4.42
CA LYS A 776 -20.62 5.72 4.41
C LYS A 776 -20.00 5.60 5.80
N PRO A 777 -18.81 4.98 5.94
CA PRO A 777 -18.13 4.98 7.22
C PRO A 777 -17.85 6.43 7.61
N THR A 778 -18.10 6.74 8.88
CA THR A 778 -17.82 8.05 9.43
C THR A 778 -16.32 8.33 9.30
N GLY A 779 -15.95 9.46 8.70
CA GLY A 779 -14.65 10.08 8.92
C GLY A 779 -13.40 9.56 8.20
N ILE A 780 -13.42 9.44 6.87
CA ILE A 780 -12.19 9.59 6.06
C ILE A 780 -12.48 10.49 4.87
N ALA A 781 -12.60 11.78 5.15
CA ALA A 781 -12.62 12.83 4.12
C ALA A 781 -11.68 13.94 4.57
N GLY A 782 -10.48 13.99 4.01
CA GLY A 782 -9.49 14.97 4.44
C GLY A 782 -8.16 14.77 3.73
N VAL A 783 -7.71 15.80 3.04
CA VAL A 783 -6.49 15.88 2.24
C VAL A 783 -5.27 15.41 3.06
N GLY A 784 -4.64 14.32 2.64
CA GLY A 784 -3.22 14.06 2.91
C GLY A 784 -2.37 14.66 1.79
N SER A 785 -1.26 15.32 2.12
CA SER A 785 -0.36 15.89 1.11
C SER A 785 0.43 14.82 0.35
N GLY A 786 0.56 13.60 0.90
CA GLY A 786 1.20 12.48 0.22
C GLY A 786 0.42 11.95 -0.98
N GLY A 787 -0.91 12.15 -1.03
CA GLY A 787 -1.73 11.68 -2.16
C GLY A 787 -1.39 12.48 -3.41
N THR A 788 -1.27 13.80 -3.26
CA THR A 788 -0.97 14.72 -4.35
C THR A 788 0.45 14.54 -4.89
N SER A 789 1.44 14.30 -4.04
CA SER A 789 2.83 14.09 -4.48
C SER A 789 3.01 12.78 -5.24
N THR A 790 2.43 11.67 -4.78
CA THR A 790 2.44 10.40 -5.52
C THR A 790 1.76 10.58 -6.87
N LEU A 791 0.57 11.19 -6.91
CA LEU A 791 -0.14 11.44 -8.16
C LEU A 791 0.64 12.33 -9.14
N GLN A 792 1.35 13.36 -8.66
CA GLN A 792 2.22 14.19 -9.48
C GLN A 792 3.43 13.42 -10.04
N GLN A 793 4.01 12.51 -9.25
CA GLN A 793 5.15 11.68 -9.68
C GLN A 793 4.76 10.70 -10.78
N ILE A 794 3.55 10.12 -10.68
CA ILE A 794 3.05 9.12 -11.65
C ILE A 794 2.14 9.73 -12.74
N GLY A 795 2.01 11.06 -12.80
CA GLY A 795 1.31 11.76 -13.89
C GLY A 795 -0.23 11.85 -13.78
N TYR A 796 -0.82 11.43 -12.66
CA TYR A 796 -2.27 11.52 -12.41
C TYR A 796 -2.78 12.94 -12.10
N VAL A 797 -1.87 13.89 -11.82
CA VAL A 797 -2.15 15.32 -11.60
C VAL A 797 -1.10 16.14 -12.34
N GLY A 798 -1.53 17.13 -13.13
CA GLY A 798 -0.63 18.00 -13.86
C GLY A 798 0.13 18.96 -12.94
N LYS A 799 1.32 19.43 -13.35
CA LYS A 799 2.04 20.51 -12.63
C LYS A 799 1.26 21.83 -12.58
N ASP A 800 0.24 21.97 -13.43
CA ASP A 800 -0.59 23.18 -13.58
C ASP A 800 -1.95 23.08 -12.87
N ASP A 801 -2.24 21.98 -12.16
CA ASP A 801 -3.50 21.79 -11.41
C ASP A 801 -3.50 22.47 -10.03
N ASP A 802 -2.52 23.33 -9.74
CA ASP A 802 -2.65 24.29 -8.65
C ASP A 802 -3.89 25.12 -8.96
N ALA A 803 -4.94 24.88 -8.18
CA ALA A 803 -6.15 25.66 -8.16
C ALA A 803 -5.75 27.14 -8.18
N THR A 804 -5.96 27.79 -9.33
CA THR A 804 -6.00 29.23 -9.38
C THR A 804 -7.06 29.63 -8.37
N GLU A 805 -6.64 30.16 -7.23
CA GLU A 805 -7.48 30.99 -6.39
C GLU A 805 -8.23 31.93 -7.35
N ASP A 806 -9.56 31.88 -7.31
CA ASP A 806 -10.41 32.79 -8.05
C ASP A 806 -9.80 34.20 -7.98
N PRO A 807 -9.50 34.87 -9.11
CA PRO A 807 -9.27 36.30 -9.05
C PRO A 807 -10.59 36.91 -8.56
N LYS A 808 -10.61 37.33 -7.29
CA LYS A 808 -11.70 38.14 -6.74
C LYS A 808 -12.07 39.19 -7.78
N PRO A 809 -13.35 39.37 -8.13
CA PRO A 809 -13.72 40.44 -9.03
C PRO A 809 -13.35 41.76 -8.36
N ASP A 810 -12.38 42.46 -8.95
CA ASP A 810 -11.93 43.77 -8.49
C ASP A 810 -13.15 44.69 -8.32
N GLU A 811 -13.39 45.12 -7.09
CA GLU A 811 -14.29 46.22 -6.81
C GLU A 811 -13.82 47.46 -7.57
N PRO A 812 -14.72 48.23 -8.23
CA PRO A 812 -14.34 49.42 -8.94
C PRO A 812 -13.84 50.48 -7.94
N LYS A 813 -12.53 50.75 -7.96
CA LYS A 813 -11.95 51.88 -7.23
C LYS A 813 -12.53 53.21 -7.76
N PRO A 814 -12.80 54.21 -6.89
CA PRO A 814 -13.38 55.47 -7.32
C PRO A 814 -12.41 56.28 -8.18
N GLU A 815 -12.98 56.93 -9.19
CA GLU A 815 -12.33 57.90 -10.07
C GLU A 815 -11.72 59.08 -9.29
N ASP A 816 -10.50 59.49 -9.65
CA ASP A 816 -10.01 60.86 -9.47
C ASP A 816 -9.01 61.17 -10.62
N PRO A 817 -8.83 62.44 -11.05
CA PRO A 817 -8.99 62.80 -12.44
C PRO A 817 -7.63 63.02 -13.12
N ARG A 818 -7.68 62.95 -14.46
CA ARG A 818 -6.66 63.40 -15.41
C ARG A 818 -5.94 64.69 -14.98
N PRO A 819 -4.68 64.90 -15.41
CA PRO A 819 -4.48 65.56 -16.71
C PRO A 819 -3.39 64.94 -17.60
N GLU A 820 -3.70 64.96 -18.90
CA GLU A 820 -2.86 65.19 -20.07
C GLU A 820 -1.32 65.06 -19.94
N GLU A 821 -0.68 64.28 -20.82
CA GLU A 821 -0.01 64.81 -22.03
C GLU A 821 0.70 63.72 -22.86
N LYS A 822 0.26 63.61 -24.12
CA LYS A 822 1.06 63.58 -25.37
C LYS A 822 2.30 62.66 -25.53
N LYS A 823 2.20 61.90 -26.63
CA LYS A 823 3.25 61.52 -27.63
C LYS A 823 4.27 60.49 -27.11
N ARG A 824 4.45 59.34 -27.75
CA ARG A 824 4.62 59.09 -29.18
C ARG A 824 4.35 57.63 -29.50
#